data_AF-A0A011VWT3-F1
#
_entry.id   AF-A0A011VWT3-F1
#
_cell.length_a   1.000
_cell.length_b   1.000
_cell.length_c   1.000
_cell.angle_alpha   90.00
_cell.angle_beta   90.00
_cell.angle_gamma   90.00
#
_symmetry.space_group_name_H-M   'P 1'
#
loop_
_entity.id
_entity.type
_entity.pdbx_description
1 polymer ?
#
loop_
_entity_poly.entity_id
_entity_poly.type
_entity_poly.pdbx_seq_one_letter_code
_entity_poly.pdbx_strand_id
1 'polypeptide(L)'
;MYYFVLALQYISIFGLLFESAYIFRNWKSRIHGYLLLNCAATMVNNAGMLQVMLSDNYDEAMTAQKLSYVGTVWIPFSLLIFLVELCGVRTKKNTMLFLGAFHALTYVAVMTNDWHHLYYRNLGFTKEGVHPHLTYDQGPWHHVYTMFLISYIVYGLLILFMTIYKEKNKKNLKRLWYIAASIVVEVICYIIYLTGMTNGYNITVLGYSLSTVIMYIAIFKYDLLDTLELTREYVVDKLSEGLIAVDTEGRVRYFNEPAKTLYPQLVEKPDETLDIIEQAIEDEDVITIDDRIYTPCIEELEYEGENFGSLYRLIDDTEHYNYMEHLREQSQLADKANRAKSAFLANMSHEIRTPINAVLGMDEMILRESKERQIIGYAEDIRNAGRTLLSLINDILDFSKVEQGKMELIPTQYELGSAINDLVNMVRPRADKKGLRFDVNVDSEIPHLLVGDEIRVKQCALNLLTNAVKYTEKGSVHFEVGYEKAGKDSIKLRFTVSDTGMGIKQEDMDRLFSPFSRIEEGRNRSIEGTGLGMSITRQLLDLMDSRLEVSSVYGEGSVFSFEIVQKVTKWQAIGDFSKRFSSVGKGVHIYRELFHAPTARVLVVDDNAMNLTVFKGLLKKTMVGIDTASSGAEALRLAALNTYDIYFIDHMMPDMDGIETLKRLRAMEGRENALCVALTANAVSGARETYIEAGFNDYLSKPVDGERLEKMMAGMLPEEKLEKQAVSEGRRVSTAPKVLVVDDDQVIRTTAKNILDNIFDVITCGTGEEAIALTKSKMPDAVLLDISLAGMNGFEVLSRLKEDPEVRDIPVIFVTGEDSAEAESTGFKNGAADYVKKPFSPEVLIQRTKRAVELYQLQSGLKSEVDRQQIRSERLSLEMMMALAKTVDAKDHYTNGHSNRVAIYSAELARRLGKSEAEQQQIFRMGLMHDIGKIGVSEDILNKTSRLTDEEFMQIKRHTVIGSEILSSITEMPGLATGARSHHEKYDGSGYPDGLKGKDIPEAARIICAADCYDAMTSTRTYSKPMEQQKVRNEFIRCSGTQFDPDVAAAMIQMIDDDADYIMNEQGFTNEIWQGSAKIEELAAGENALAEKGFNGIEGLDADTGIKHCGGEDNYKLTLEAFAESAEEYTESIRKFVAENDRENAMIKLHSLKGAARTIGAEKLGDMAYTGEMFYRGRSEEKPDIEGTLAELARLTEALYKRLR
;
A
#
# COMPACT_ATOMS: atom_id res chain seq x y z
N MET A 1 -62.50 -46.60 -64.25
CA MET A 1 -61.15 -46.21 -63.82
C MET A 1 -61.08 -44.74 -63.41
N TYR A 2 -61.49 -43.80 -64.28
CA TYR A 2 -61.54 -42.36 -63.97
C TYR A 2 -62.20 -42.01 -62.62
N TYR A 3 -63.47 -42.40 -62.43
CA TYR A 3 -64.20 -42.14 -61.18
C TYR A 3 -63.58 -42.79 -59.94
N PHE A 4 -62.88 -43.92 -60.10
CA PHE A 4 -62.19 -44.59 -59.01
C PHE A 4 -60.96 -43.79 -58.55
N VAL A 5 -60.17 -43.28 -59.50
CA VAL A 5 -59.03 -42.40 -59.22
C VAL A 5 -59.51 -41.10 -58.57
N LEU A 6 -60.58 -40.49 -59.07
CA LEU A 6 -61.19 -39.30 -58.46
C LEU A 6 -61.64 -39.57 -57.02
N ALA A 7 -62.37 -40.66 -56.77
CA ALA A 7 -62.79 -41.02 -55.43
C ALA A 7 -61.60 -41.21 -54.48
N LEU A 8 -60.53 -41.85 -54.94
CA LEU A 8 -59.32 -42.03 -54.14
C LEU A 8 -58.62 -40.69 -53.82
N GLN A 9 -58.63 -39.73 -54.75
CA GLN A 9 -58.10 -38.39 -54.50
C GLN A 9 -58.92 -37.63 -53.46
N TYR A 10 -60.25 -37.67 -53.55
CA TYR A 10 -61.11 -37.08 -52.53
C TYR A 10 -60.88 -37.70 -51.15
N ILE A 11 -60.76 -39.03 -51.08
CA ILE A 11 -60.47 -39.75 -49.82
C ILE A 11 -59.09 -39.34 -49.27
N SER A 12 -58.06 -39.26 -50.11
CA SER A 12 -56.72 -38.86 -49.69
C SER A 12 -56.66 -37.43 -49.18
N ILE A 13 -57.30 -36.48 -49.87
CA ILE A 13 -57.36 -35.08 -49.44
C ILE A 13 -58.10 -34.98 -48.10
N PHE A 14 -59.21 -35.68 -47.93
CA PHE A 14 -59.96 -35.70 -46.66
C PHE A 14 -59.15 -36.36 -45.53
N GLY A 15 -58.44 -37.45 -45.83
CA GLY A 15 -57.53 -38.11 -44.89
C GLY A 15 -56.40 -37.19 -44.42
N LEU A 16 -55.72 -36.51 -45.36
CA LEU A 16 -54.67 -35.54 -45.06
C LEU A 16 -55.18 -34.33 -44.28
N LEU A 17 -56.41 -33.88 -44.55
CA LEU A 17 -57.05 -32.81 -43.77
C LEU A 17 -57.27 -33.25 -42.32
N PHE A 18 -57.75 -34.48 -42.11
CA PHE A 18 -57.96 -35.04 -40.78
C PHE A 18 -56.64 -35.26 -40.03
N GLU A 19 -55.62 -35.82 -40.68
CA GLU A 19 -54.27 -35.97 -40.12
C GLU A 19 -53.67 -34.62 -39.71
N SER A 20 -53.75 -33.64 -40.60
CA SER A 20 -53.25 -32.29 -40.35
C SER A 20 -53.95 -31.66 -39.14
N ALA A 21 -55.28 -31.79 -39.04
CA ALA A 21 -56.05 -31.29 -37.90
C ALA A 21 -55.68 -32.00 -36.59
N TYR A 22 -55.46 -33.32 -36.64
CA TYR A 22 -55.06 -34.11 -35.48
C TYR A 22 -53.64 -33.75 -34.99
N ILE A 23 -52.67 -33.63 -35.91
CA ILE A 23 -51.29 -33.23 -35.58
C ILE A 23 -51.29 -31.82 -34.99
N PHE A 24 -52.05 -30.89 -35.59
CA PHE A 24 -52.15 -29.51 -35.10
C PHE A 24 -52.75 -29.45 -33.69
N ARG A 25 -53.82 -30.20 -33.41
CA ARG A 25 -54.43 -30.26 -32.07
C ARG A 25 -53.50 -30.84 -31.02
N ASN A 26 -52.66 -31.80 -31.39
CA ASN A 26 -51.74 -32.51 -30.48
C ASN A 26 -50.29 -32.03 -30.60
N TRP A 27 -50.07 -30.80 -31.07
CA TRP A 27 -48.73 -30.27 -31.30
C TRP A 27 -47.96 -30.12 -29.98
N LYS A 28 -46.93 -30.96 -29.77
CA LYS A 28 -46.05 -30.88 -28.59
C LYS A 28 -44.60 -30.47 -28.88
N SER A 29 -44.09 -30.69 -30.09
CA SER A 29 -42.66 -30.50 -30.42
C SER A 29 -42.43 -30.03 -31.87
N ARG A 30 -41.19 -29.66 -32.21
CA ARG A 30 -40.81 -29.23 -33.57
C ARG A 30 -41.03 -30.31 -34.63
N ILE A 31 -40.91 -31.59 -34.27
CA ILE A 31 -41.17 -32.75 -35.14
C ILE A 31 -42.62 -32.73 -35.66
N HIS A 32 -43.58 -32.34 -34.81
CA HIS A 32 -44.99 -32.22 -35.20
C HIS A 32 -45.17 -31.16 -36.29
N GLY A 33 -44.43 -30.04 -36.19
CA GLY A 33 -44.47 -28.97 -37.18
C GLY A 33 -43.95 -29.40 -38.56
N TYR A 34 -42.87 -30.18 -38.61
CA TYR A 34 -42.34 -30.68 -39.88
C TYR A 34 -43.25 -31.73 -40.53
N LEU A 35 -43.85 -32.62 -39.72
CA LEU A 35 -44.84 -33.58 -40.20
C LEU A 35 -46.10 -32.87 -40.71
N LEU A 36 -46.59 -31.85 -39.99
CA LEU A 36 -47.72 -31.05 -40.42
C LEU A 36 -47.43 -30.32 -41.75
N LEU A 37 -46.24 -29.76 -41.90
CA LEU A 37 -45.81 -29.13 -43.15
C LEU A 37 -45.81 -30.13 -44.32
N ASN A 38 -45.37 -31.37 -44.07
CA ASN A 38 -45.40 -32.44 -45.07
C ASN A 38 -46.84 -32.83 -45.45
N CYS A 39 -47.72 -33.08 -44.47
CA CYS A 39 -49.13 -33.37 -44.72
C CYS A 39 -49.82 -32.24 -45.50
N ALA A 40 -49.58 -30.98 -45.13
CA ALA A 40 -50.15 -29.82 -45.82
C ALA A 40 -49.64 -29.70 -47.26
N ALA A 41 -48.34 -29.88 -47.50
CA ALA A 41 -47.77 -29.86 -48.85
C ALA A 41 -48.34 -30.97 -49.74
N THR A 42 -48.48 -32.19 -49.20
CA THR A 42 -49.09 -33.33 -49.90
C THR A 42 -50.57 -33.08 -50.20
N MET A 43 -51.30 -32.45 -49.28
CA MET A 43 -52.70 -32.08 -49.47
C MET A 43 -52.86 -31.06 -50.62
N VAL A 44 -52.02 -30.02 -50.65
CA VAL A 44 -52.02 -29.01 -51.73
C VAL A 44 -51.68 -29.64 -53.07
N ASN A 45 -50.69 -30.54 -53.12
CA ASN A 45 -50.36 -31.29 -54.32
C ASN A 45 -51.56 -32.12 -54.82
N ASN A 46 -52.20 -32.88 -53.93
CA ASN A 46 -53.33 -33.75 -54.31
C ASN A 46 -54.55 -32.92 -54.72
N ALA A 47 -54.81 -31.78 -54.08
CA ALA A 47 -55.86 -30.84 -54.50
C ALA A 47 -55.57 -30.25 -55.89
N GLY A 48 -54.33 -29.84 -56.18
CA GLY A 48 -53.93 -29.37 -57.50
C GLY A 48 -54.06 -30.47 -58.57
N MET A 49 -53.60 -31.68 -58.28
CA MET A 49 -53.73 -32.82 -59.19
C MET A 49 -55.19 -33.22 -59.43
N LEU A 50 -56.06 -33.15 -58.41
CA LEU A 50 -57.49 -33.34 -58.57
C LEU A 50 -58.08 -32.30 -59.53
N GLN A 51 -57.67 -31.04 -59.44
CA GLN A 51 -58.11 -29.99 -60.37
C GLN A 51 -57.60 -30.26 -61.80
N VAL A 52 -56.38 -30.78 -61.98
CA VAL A 52 -55.89 -31.23 -63.30
C VAL A 52 -56.81 -32.31 -63.86
N MET A 53 -57.21 -33.28 -63.05
CA MET A 53 -58.13 -34.36 -63.48
C MET A 53 -59.54 -33.88 -63.83
N LEU A 54 -59.96 -32.70 -63.35
CA LEU A 54 -61.26 -32.09 -63.60
C LEU A 54 -61.22 -31.03 -64.72
N SER A 55 -60.03 -30.72 -65.25
CA SER A 55 -59.84 -29.64 -66.23
C SER A 55 -60.38 -30.02 -67.61
N ASP A 56 -61.01 -29.07 -68.28
CA ASP A 56 -61.62 -29.27 -69.59
C ASP A 56 -60.79 -28.73 -70.76
N ASN A 57 -59.80 -27.89 -70.48
CA ASN A 57 -58.91 -27.29 -71.46
C ASN A 57 -57.48 -27.17 -70.92
N TYR A 58 -56.55 -26.81 -71.82
CA TYR A 58 -55.12 -26.68 -71.51
C TYR A 58 -54.83 -25.63 -70.43
N ASP A 59 -55.47 -24.46 -70.48
CA ASP A 59 -55.20 -23.36 -69.55
C ASP A 59 -55.63 -23.70 -68.12
N GLU A 60 -56.79 -24.36 -67.97
CA GLU A 60 -57.25 -24.90 -66.69
C GLU A 60 -56.29 -25.95 -66.14
N ALA A 61 -55.90 -26.92 -66.98
CA ALA A 61 -55.01 -28.00 -66.57
C ALA A 61 -53.61 -27.46 -66.19
N MET A 62 -53.09 -26.50 -66.94
CA MET A 62 -51.80 -25.86 -66.68
C MET A 62 -51.82 -25.06 -65.37
N THR A 63 -52.89 -24.30 -65.14
CA THR A 63 -53.06 -23.52 -63.91
C THR A 63 -53.17 -24.45 -62.69
N ALA A 64 -53.96 -25.52 -62.80
CA ALA A 64 -54.09 -26.54 -61.77
C ALA A 64 -52.76 -27.27 -61.49
N GLN A 65 -51.98 -27.56 -62.54
CA GLN A 65 -50.66 -28.16 -62.42
C GLN A 65 -49.69 -27.22 -61.71
N LYS A 66 -49.66 -25.94 -62.06
CA LYS A 66 -48.85 -24.93 -61.34
C LYS A 66 -49.25 -24.86 -59.87
N LEU A 67 -50.54 -24.86 -59.57
CA LEU A 67 -51.04 -24.90 -58.19
C LEU A 67 -50.57 -26.16 -57.45
N SER A 68 -50.53 -27.33 -58.09
CA SER A 68 -50.03 -28.57 -57.45
C SER A 68 -48.58 -28.42 -57.00
N TYR A 69 -47.75 -27.70 -57.77
CA TYR A 69 -46.33 -27.48 -57.47
C TYR A 69 -46.09 -26.60 -56.24
N VAL A 70 -47.09 -25.86 -55.75
CA VAL A 70 -47.05 -25.22 -54.42
C VAL A 70 -46.87 -26.28 -53.32
N GLY A 71 -47.40 -27.49 -53.53
CA GLY A 71 -47.19 -28.65 -52.67
C GLY A 71 -46.00 -29.50 -53.11
N THR A 72 -45.98 -29.94 -54.38
CA THR A 72 -45.07 -30.95 -54.92
C THR A 72 -43.61 -30.69 -54.55
N VAL A 73 -43.17 -29.43 -54.63
CA VAL A 73 -41.77 -29.07 -54.40
C VAL A 73 -41.36 -29.27 -52.94
N TRP A 74 -42.27 -29.07 -51.98
CA TRP A 74 -41.97 -29.05 -50.55
C TRP A 74 -42.17 -30.39 -49.84
N ILE A 75 -42.93 -31.33 -50.43
CA ILE A 75 -43.11 -32.69 -49.90
C ILE A 75 -41.76 -33.36 -49.55
N PRO A 76 -40.80 -33.50 -50.49
CA PRO A 76 -39.54 -34.20 -50.22
C PRO A 76 -38.65 -33.46 -49.21
N PHE A 77 -38.67 -32.13 -49.20
CA PHE A 77 -37.89 -31.32 -48.27
C PHE A 77 -38.43 -31.41 -46.84
N SER A 78 -39.74 -31.29 -46.67
CA SER A 78 -40.40 -31.42 -45.37
C SER A 78 -40.26 -32.84 -44.79
N LEU A 79 -40.34 -33.87 -45.63
CA LEU A 79 -40.09 -35.26 -45.24
C LEU A 79 -38.64 -35.47 -44.78
N LEU A 80 -37.66 -34.91 -45.50
CA LEU A 80 -36.25 -35.01 -45.12
C LEU A 80 -35.97 -34.35 -43.76
N ILE A 81 -36.49 -33.13 -43.53
CA ILE A 81 -36.30 -32.43 -42.26
C ILE A 81 -36.98 -33.20 -41.12
N PHE A 82 -38.18 -33.72 -41.36
CA PHE A 82 -38.88 -34.58 -40.40
C PHE A 82 -38.02 -35.79 -40.02
N LEU A 83 -37.41 -36.49 -40.99
CA LEU A 83 -36.56 -37.66 -40.72
C LEU A 83 -35.25 -37.31 -40.00
N VAL A 84 -34.62 -36.19 -40.36
CA VAL A 84 -33.39 -35.71 -39.71
C VAL A 84 -33.65 -35.41 -38.23
N GLU A 85 -34.75 -34.70 -37.93
CA GLU A 85 -35.14 -34.37 -36.56
C GLU A 85 -35.58 -35.63 -35.79
N LEU A 86 -36.37 -36.51 -36.42
CA LEU A 86 -36.83 -37.76 -35.82
C LEU A 86 -35.68 -38.71 -35.46
N CYS A 87 -34.65 -38.79 -36.32
CA CYS A 87 -33.48 -39.64 -36.11
C CYS A 87 -32.37 -38.96 -35.29
N GLY A 88 -32.55 -37.72 -34.84
CA GLY A 88 -31.59 -36.99 -34.01
C GLY A 88 -30.27 -36.63 -34.72
N VAL A 89 -30.29 -36.49 -36.06
CA VAL A 89 -29.09 -36.20 -36.85
C VAL A 89 -28.77 -34.70 -36.81
N ARG A 90 -27.54 -34.33 -36.42
CA ARG A 90 -27.12 -32.92 -36.39
C ARG A 90 -26.78 -32.41 -37.79
N THR A 91 -27.55 -31.45 -38.29
CA THR A 91 -27.28 -30.78 -39.58
C THR A 91 -26.99 -29.29 -39.40
N LYS A 92 -26.04 -28.75 -40.17
CA LYS A 92 -25.71 -27.31 -40.13
C LYS A 92 -26.87 -26.47 -40.69
N LYS A 93 -27.21 -25.37 -40.02
CA LYS A 93 -28.30 -24.44 -40.41
C LYS A 93 -28.17 -23.96 -41.86
N ASN A 94 -26.94 -23.68 -42.32
CA ASN A 94 -26.67 -23.20 -43.68
C ASN A 94 -27.00 -24.25 -44.75
N THR A 95 -26.81 -25.53 -44.45
CA THR A 95 -27.17 -26.63 -45.37
C THR A 95 -28.67 -26.68 -45.57
N MET A 96 -29.46 -26.59 -44.50
CA MET A 96 -30.92 -26.57 -44.58
C MET A 96 -31.46 -25.34 -45.32
N LEU A 97 -30.83 -24.18 -45.14
CA LEU A 97 -31.18 -22.95 -45.86
C LEU A 97 -30.92 -23.08 -47.37
N PHE A 98 -29.77 -23.64 -47.74
CA PHE A 98 -29.42 -23.90 -49.15
C PHE A 98 -30.42 -24.84 -49.82
N LEU A 99 -30.75 -25.96 -49.17
CA LEU A 99 -31.73 -26.91 -49.69
C LEU A 99 -33.11 -26.26 -49.82
N GLY A 100 -33.57 -25.51 -48.81
CA GLY A 100 -34.84 -24.76 -48.90
C GLY A 100 -34.86 -23.74 -50.05
N ALA A 101 -33.75 -23.04 -50.29
CA ALA A 101 -33.63 -22.10 -51.41
C ALA A 101 -33.67 -22.81 -52.78
N PHE A 102 -33.07 -23.99 -52.90
CA PHE A 102 -33.14 -24.82 -54.12
C PHE A 102 -34.58 -25.22 -54.46
N HIS A 103 -35.36 -25.59 -53.45
CA HIS A 103 -36.79 -25.90 -53.61
C HIS A 103 -37.58 -24.64 -54.02
N ALA A 104 -37.38 -23.50 -53.36
CA ALA A 104 -38.03 -22.25 -53.78
C ALA A 104 -37.69 -21.87 -55.23
N LEU A 105 -36.42 -22.01 -55.64
CA LEU A 105 -35.97 -21.75 -57.02
C LEU A 105 -36.62 -22.71 -58.02
N THR A 106 -36.80 -23.98 -57.64
CA THR A 106 -37.50 -24.96 -58.48
C THR A 106 -38.96 -24.59 -58.67
N TYR A 107 -39.65 -24.12 -57.63
CA TYR A 107 -41.02 -23.62 -57.77
C TYR A 107 -41.09 -22.42 -58.73
N VAL A 108 -40.15 -21.47 -58.63
CA VAL A 108 -40.06 -20.34 -59.56
C VAL A 108 -39.85 -20.83 -60.99
N ALA A 109 -38.93 -21.77 -61.21
CA ALA A 109 -38.67 -22.35 -62.54
C ALA A 109 -39.90 -23.04 -63.16
N VAL A 110 -40.79 -23.63 -62.34
CA VAL A 110 -42.08 -24.16 -62.81
C VAL A 110 -43.04 -23.02 -63.17
N MET A 111 -43.17 -22.00 -62.32
CA MET A 111 -44.09 -20.88 -62.56
C MET A 111 -43.76 -20.10 -63.83
N THR A 112 -42.47 -19.85 -64.07
CA THR A 112 -41.95 -19.09 -65.22
C THR A 112 -41.68 -19.97 -66.44
N ASN A 113 -42.08 -21.24 -66.42
CA ASN A 113 -41.73 -22.19 -67.48
C ASN A 113 -42.20 -21.75 -68.88
N ASP A 114 -43.28 -20.96 -68.97
CA ASP A 114 -43.80 -20.42 -70.24
C ASP A 114 -42.81 -19.48 -70.94
N TRP A 115 -41.81 -18.95 -70.23
CA TRP A 115 -40.82 -18.00 -70.78
C TRP A 115 -39.52 -18.66 -71.23
N HIS A 116 -39.15 -19.79 -70.62
CA HIS A 116 -37.79 -20.34 -70.77
C HIS A 116 -37.76 -21.86 -70.98
N HIS A 117 -38.86 -22.59 -70.79
CA HIS A 117 -38.97 -24.04 -71.03
C HIS A 117 -37.90 -24.89 -70.30
N LEU A 118 -37.48 -24.46 -69.10
CA LEU A 118 -36.37 -25.09 -68.34
C LEU A 118 -36.85 -26.31 -67.57
N TYR A 119 -38.10 -26.29 -67.11
CA TYR A 119 -38.71 -27.36 -66.35
C TYR A 119 -39.47 -28.33 -67.27
N TYR A 120 -40.26 -27.80 -68.22
CA TYR A 120 -40.90 -28.58 -69.29
C TYR A 120 -40.62 -27.95 -70.65
N ARG A 121 -40.33 -28.78 -71.66
CA ARG A 121 -40.00 -28.34 -73.03
C ARG A 121 -41.23 -28.17 -73.90
N ASN A 122 -41.90 -29.28 -74.20
CA ASN A 122 -43.14 -29.30 -74.97
C ASN A 122 -44.29 -29.53 -73.99
N LEU A 123 -45.34 -28.73 -74.07
CA LEU A 123 -46.53 -28.83 -73.20
C LEU A 123 -47.76 -28.98 -74.09
N GLY A 124 -48.59 -29.98 -73.80
CA GLY A 124 -49.84 -30.26 -74.48
C GLY A 124 -50.89 -30.74 -73.49
N PHE A 125 -52.13 -30.88 -73.97
CA PHE A 125 -53.25 -31.38 -73.16
C PHE A 125 -54.02 -32.42 -73.96
N THR A 126 -54.34 -33.55 -73.33
CA THR A 126 -55.15 -34.60 -73.94
C THR A 126 -56.25 -35.06 -72.98
N LYS A 127 -57.42 -35.34 -73.54
CA LYS A 127 -58.53 -36.01 -72.85
C LYS A 127 -58.51 -37.52 -73.05
N GLU A 128 -57.59 -38.04 -73.87
CA GLU A 128 -57.41 -39.48 -74.07
C GLU A 128 -56.58 -40.08 -72.92
N GLY A 129 -57.04 -41.20 -72.34
CA GLY A 129 -56.38 -41.85 -71.20
C GLY A 129 -57.33 -42.06 -70.01
N VAL A 130 -56.76 -42.29 -68.82
CA VAL A 130 -57.54 -42.55 -67.58
C VAL A 130 -58.25 -41.29 -67.06
N HIS A 131 -57.68 -40.10 -67.29
CA HIS A 131 -58.23 -38.78 -66.97
C HIS A 131 -57.63 -37.72 -67.92
N PRO A 132 -58.25 -36.52 -68.05
CA PRO A 132 -57.62 -35.38 -68.69
C PRO A 132 -56.28 -35.05 -68.03
N HIS A 133 -55.22 -34.92 -68.81
CA HIS A 133 -53.87 -34.67 -68.29
C HIS A 133 -53.02 -33.86 -69.26
N LEU A 134 -51.97 -33.26 -68.71
CA LEU A 134 -50.95 -32.57 -69.49
C LEU A 134 -49.96 -33.59 -70.05
N THR A 135 -49.61 -33.45 -71.32
CA THR A 135 -48.52 -34.19 -71.95
C THR A 135 -47.31 -33.27 -72.04
N TYR A 136 -46.14 -33.74 -71.60
CA TYR A 136 -44.94 -32.91 -71.64
C TYR A 136 -43.63 -33.66 -71.70
N ASP A 137 -42.62 -33.00 -72.27
CA ASP A 137 -41.23 -33.44 -72.26
C ASP A 137 -40.46 -32.77 -71.12
N GLN A 138 -39.65 -33.56 -70.41
CA GLN A 138 -38.87 -33.06 -69.27
C GLN A 138 -37.76 -32.12 -69.71
N GLY A 139 -37.65 -30.97 -69.02
CA GLY A 139 -36.59 -29.99 -69.21
C GLY A 139 -35.34 -30.28 -68.36
N PRO A 140 -34.22 -29.58 -68.62
CA PRO A 140 -32.98 -29.77 -67.88
C PRO A 140 -33.13 -29.57 -66.35
N TRP A 141 -33.94 -28.60 -65.92
CA TRP A 141 -34.16 -28.33 -64.49
C TRP A 141 -34.95 -29.46 -63.81
N HIS A 142 -35.87 -30.11 -64.53
CA HIS A 142 -36.59 -31.27 -64.02
C HIS A 142 -35.62 -32.41 -63.68
N HIS A 143 -34.66 -32.71 -64.56
CA HIS A 143 -33.65 -33.75 -64.29
C HIS A 143 -32.77 -33.42 -63.08
N VAL A 144 -32.36 -32.15 -62.93
CA VAL A 144 -31.60 -31.70 -61.75
C VAL A 144 -32.43 -31.90 -60.48
N TYR A 145 -33.69 -31.46 -60.49
CA TYR A 145 -34.61 -31.66 -59.37
C TYR A 145 -34.78 -33.15 -59.04
N THR A 146 -35.00 -34.02 -60.03
CA THR A 146 -35.10 -35.47 -59.84
C THR A 146 -33.84 -36.08 -59.22
N MET A 147 -32.64 -35.66 -59.62
CA MET A 147 -31.39 -36.14 -58.99
C MET A 147 -31.32 -35.78 -57.51
N PHE A 148 -31.75 -34.56 -57.15
CA PHE A 148 -31.86 -34.15 -55.75
C PHE A 148 -32.88 -35.00 -54.99
N LEU A 149 -34.04 -35.30 -55.56
CA LEU A 149 -35.05 -36.16 -54.93
C LEU A 149 -34.49 -37.56 -54.63
N ILE A 150 -33.79 -38.17 -55.58
CA ILE A 150 -33.15 -39.48 -55.38
C ILE A 150 -32.15 -39.41 -54.21
N SER A 151 -31.34 -38.35 -54.14
CA SER A 151 -30.39 -38.18 -53.04
C SER A 151 -31.07 -38.05 -51.67
N TYR A 152 -32.22 -37.39 -51.58
CA TYR A 152 -32.99 -37.25 -50.34
C TYR A 152 -33.59 -38.58 -49.89
N ILE A 153 -34.13 -39.33 -50.83
CA ILE A 153 -34.71 -40.65 -50.56
C ILE A 153 -33.63 -41.60 -50.03
N VAL A 154 -32.47 -41.66 -50.70
CA VAL A 154 -31.36 -42.52 -50.30
C VAL A 154 -30.85 -42.12 -48.91
N TYR A 155 -30.61 -40.83 -48.69
CA TYR A 155 -30.12 -40.34 -47.41
C TYR A 155 -31.16 -40.55 -46.28
N GLY A 156 -32.43 -40.23 -46.53
CA GLY A 156 -33.53 -40.41 -45.59
C GLY A 156 -33.73 -41.87 -45.17
N LEU A 157 -33.69 -42.80 -46.13
CA LEU A 157 -33.75 -44.23 -45.82
C LEU A 157 -32.51 -44.71 -45.06
N LEU A 158 -31.31 -44.24 -45.42
CA LEU A 158 -30.07 -44.61 -44.74
C LEU A 158 -30.10 -44.21 -43.26
N ILE A 159 -30.45 -42.96 -42.94
CA ILE A 159 -30.54 -42.52 -41.55
C ILE A 159 -31.64 -43.27 -40.80
N LEU A 160 -32.77 -43.56 -41.44
CA LEU A 160 -33.86 -44.30 -40.84
C LEU A 160 -33.46 -45.74 -40.53
N PHE A 161 -32.79 -46.44 -41.44
CA PHE A 161 -32.28 -47.80 -41.21
C PHE A 161 -31.18 -47.84 -40.15
N MET A 162 -30.29 -46.86 -40.10
CA MET A 162 -29.31 -46.74 -39.02
C MET A 162 -29.98 -46.59 -37.65
N THR A 163 -31.05 -45.81 -37.57
CA THR A 163 -31.83 -45.65 -36.33
C THR A 163 -32.58 -46.94 -35.97
N ILE A 164 -33.21 -47.60 -36.94
CA ILE A 164 -33.87 -48.92 -36.76
C ILE A 164 -32.88 -49.95 -36.21
N TYR A 165 -31.65 -49.99 -36.72
CA TYR A 165 -30.62 -50.93 -36.27
C TYR A 165 -30.18 -50.69 -34.81
N LYS A 166 -30.21 -49.44 -34.36
CA LYS A 166 -29.82 -49.07 -32.98
C LYS A 166 -30.98 -49.17 -31.99
N GLU A 167 -32.22 -49.22 -32.47
CA GLU A 167 -33.41 -49.17 -31.63
C GLU A 167 -33.71 -50.51 -30.95
N LYS A 168 -33.81 -50.50 -29.61
CA LYS A 168 -34.07 -51.70 -28.80
C LYS A 168 -35.54 -51.81 -28.40
N ASN A 169 -36.29 -50.70 -28.37
CA ASN A 169 -37.69 -50.68 -27.97
C ASN A 169 -38.59 -51.27 -29.08
N LYS A 170 -39.33 -52.34 -28.79
CA LYS A 170 -40.20 -53.02 -29.76
C LYS A 170 -41.33 -52.14 -30.30
N LYS A 171 -41.86 -51.19 -29.52
CA LYS A 171 -42.90 -50.25 -29.95
C LYS A 171 -42.30 -49.20 -30.89
N ASN A 172 -41.13 -48.65 -30.54
CA ASN A 172 -40.44 -47.67 -31.38
C ASN A 172 -39.88 -48.28 -32.68
N LEU A 173 -39.41 -49.53 -32.62
CA LEU A 173 -38.98 -50.27 -33.81
C LEU A 173 -40.14 -50.42 -34.81
N LYS A 174 -41.32 -50.84 -34.33
CA LYS A 174 -42.53 -50.92 -35.18
C LYS A 174 -42.87 -49.56 -35.78
N ARG A 175 -42.84 -48.50 -34.97
CA ARG A 175 -43.07 -47.12 -35.41
C ARG A 175 -42.16 -46.72 -36.58
N LEU A 176 -40.85 -46.93 -36.44
CA LEU A 176 -39.87 -46.62 -37.50
C LEU A 176 -40.09 -47.46 -38.77
N TRP A 177 -40.50 -48.73 -38.64
CA TRP A 177 -40.85 -49.57 -39.78
C TRP A 177 -42.09 -49.10 -40.55
N TYR A 178 -43.10 -48.55 -39.87
CA TYR A 178 -44.26 -47.95 -40.55
C TYR A 178 -43.88 -46.71 -41.35
N ILE A 179 -43.00 -45.86 -40.80
CA ILE A 179 -42.45 -44.71 -41.54
C ILE A 179 -41.66 -45.19 -42.76
N ALA A 180 -40.80 -46.19 -42.60
CA ALA A 180 -40.04 -46.76 -43.71
C ALA A 180 -40.97 -47.33 -44.80
N ALA A 181 -42.03 -48.04 -44.41
CA ALA A 181 -43.02 -48.59 -45.33
C ALA A 181 -43.77 -47.49 -46.12
N SER A 182 -44.12 -46.38 -45.48
CA SER A 182 -44.78 -45.24 -46.15
C SER A 182 -43.90 -44.65 -47.26
N ILE A 183 -42.61 -44.45 -46.97
CA ILE A 183 -41.63 -43.91 -47.91
C ILE A 183 -41.38 -44.89 -49.06
N VAL A 184 -41.23 -46.19 -48.77
CA VAL A 184 -40.98 -47.21 -49.80
C VAL A 184 -42.13 -47.27 -50.80
N VAL A 185 -43.37 -47.15 -50.34
CA VAL A 185 -44.56 -47.09 -51.22
C VAL A 185 -44.47 -45.90 -52.18
N GLU A 186 -44.11 -44.71 -51.70
CA GLU A 186 -43.94 -43.53 -52.56
C GLU A 186 -42.83 -43.72 -53.59
N VAL A 187 -41.70 -44.31 -53.18
CA VAL A 187 -40.57 -44.60 -54.06
C VAL A 187 -40.95 -45.57 -55.17
N ILE A 188 -41.68 -46.64 -54.84
CA ILE A 188 -42.15 -47.62 -55.83
C ILE A 188 -43.05 -46.94 -56.86
N CYS A 189 -44.02 -46.15 -56.42
CA CYS A 189 -44.90 -45.41 -57.33
C CYS A 189 -44.12 -44.40 -58.18
N TYR A 190 -43.12 -43.73 -57.62
CA TYR A 190 -42.26 -42.80 -58.37
C TYR A 190 -41.41 -43.52 -59.43
N ILE A 191 -40.85 -44.69 -59.12
CA ILE A 191 -40.12 -45.52 -60.10
C ILE A 191 -41.04 -45.95 -61.23
N ILE A 192 -42.25 -46.43 -60.92
CA ILE A 192 -43.24 -46.82 -61.94
C ILE A 192 -43.57 -45.64 -62.84
N TYR A 193 -43.73 -44.45 -62.28
CA TYR A 193 -43.95 -43.21 -63.05
C TYR A 193 -42.77 -42.92 -64.00
N LEU A 194 -41.53 -43.02 -63.54
CA LEU A 194 -40.34 -42.78 -64.35
C LEU A 194 -40.17 -43.78 -65.50
N THR A 195 -40.64 -45.03 -65.35
CA THR A 195 -40.57 -46.04 -66.41
C THR A 195 -41.56 -45.82 -67.56
N GLY A 196 -42.49 -44.86 -67.43
CA GLY A 196 -43.49 -44.56 -68.47
C GLY A 196 -44.58 -45.63 -68.65
N MET A 197 -44.59 -46.68 -67.82
CA MET A 197 -45.54 -47.81 -67.91
C MET A 197 -47.00 -47.41 -67.70
N THR A 198 -47.26 -46.20 -67.23
CA THR A 198 -48.60 -45.73 -66.85
C THR A 198 -49.29 -44.90 -67.93
N ASN A 199 -48.73 -44.82 -69.15
CA ASN A 199 -49.33 -44.16 -70.32
C ASN A 199 -49.93 -42.78 -70.00
N GLY A 200 -49.14 -41.89 -69.41
CA GLY A 200 -49.54 -40.52 -69.06
C GLY A 200 -50.23 -40.36 -67.70
N TYR A 201 -50.59 -41.45 -67.02
CA TYR A 201 -51.11 -41.40 -65.65
C TYR A 201 -49.98 -41.18 -64.63
N ASN A 202 -50.07 -40.10 -63.84
CA ASN A 202 -49.14 -39.88 -62.75
C ASN A 202 -49.48 -40.78 -61.54
N ILE A 203 -48.82 -41.94 -61.46
CA ILE A 203 -49.10 -42.92 -60.39
C ILE A 203 -48.61 -42.48 -59.01
N THR A 204 -47.77 -41.44 -58.91
CA THR A 204 -47.29 -40.93 -57.62
C THR A 204 -48.42 -40.44 -56.75
N VAL A 205 -49.52 -39.98 -57.36
CA VAL A 205 -50.71 -39.54 -56.63
C VAL A 205 -51.40 -40.71 -55.91
N LEU A 206 -51.29 -41.95 -56.41
CA LEU A 206 -51.70 -43.15 -55.66
C LEU A 206 -50.73 -43.47 -54.52
N GLY A 207 -49.44 -43.27 -54.76
CA GLY A 207 -48.37 -43.47 -53.77
C GLY A 207 -48.58 -42.58 -52.55
N TYR A 208 -48.85 -41.28 -52.77
CA TYR A 208 -49.17 -40.35 -51.69
C TYR A 208 -50.43 -40.78 -50.93
N SER A 209 -51.50 -41.18 -51.62
CA SER A 209 -52.72 -41.67 -50.95
C SER A 209 -52.48 -42.89 -50.06
N LEU A 210 -51.66 -43.86 -50.52
CA LEU A 210 -51.36 -45.07 -49.74
C LEU A 210 -50.38 -44.79 -48.59
N SER A 211 -49.41 -43.91 -48.81
CA SER A 211 -48.47 -43.43 -47.78
C SER A 211 -49.20 -42.74 -46.63
N THR A 212 -50.17 -41.87 -46.93
CA THR A 212 -51.07 -41.25 -45.95
C THR A 212 -51.74 -42.31 -45.08
N VAL A 213 -52.35 -43.34 -45.66
CA VAL A 213 -53.01 -44.41 -44.87
C VAL A 213 -52.02 -45.14 -43.95
N ILE A 214 -50.79 -45.40 -44.41
CA ILE A 214 -49.76 -46.03 -43.58
C ILE A 214 -49.33 -45.10 -42.44
N MET A 215 -49.16 -43.80 -42.72
CA MET A 215 -48.81 -42.79 -41.73
C MET A 215 -49.93 -42.59 -40.70
N TYR A 216 -51.19 -42.59 -41.15
CA TYR A 216 -52.38 -42.58 -40.31
C TYR A 216 -52.36 -43.71 -39.28
N ILE A 217 -52.12 -44.94 -39.75
CA ILE A 217 -52.03 -46.12 -38.87
C ILE A 217 -50.87 -45.96 -37.89
N ALA A 218 -49.74 -45.43 -38.34
CA ALA A 218 -48.58 -45.17 -37.49
C ALA A 218 -48.91 -44.18 -36.36
N ILE A 219 -49.61 -43.08 -36.68
CA ILE A 219 -50.03 -42.04 -35.73
C ILE A 219 -50.98 -42.60 -34.67
N PHE A 220 -52.06 -43.25 -35.06
CA PHE A 220 -53.12 -43.65 -34.13
C PHE A 220 -52.87 -44.97 -33.40
N LYS A 221 -52.26 -45.96 -34.07
CA LYS A 221 -52.10 -47.30 -33.49
C LYS A 221 -50.81 -47.46 -32.70
N TYR A 222 -49.76 -46.76 -33.11
CA TYR A 222 -48.44 -46.88 -32.50
C TYR A 222 -47.99 -45.61 -31.79
N ASP A 223 -48.90 -44.64 -31.68
CA ASP A 223 -48.73 -43.43 -30.92
C ASP A 223 -47.43 -42.72 -31.33
N LEU A 224 -47.37 -42.38 -32.62
CA LEU A 224 -46.17 -41.93 -33.33
C LEU A 224 -45.47 -40.75 -32.64
N LEU A 225 -46.04 -40.07 -31.64
CA LEU A 225 -45.45 -38.86 -31.06
C LEU A 225 -45.66 -38.66 -29.54
N ASP A 226 -46.28 -39.57 -28.78
CA ASP A 226 -46.40 -39.38 -27.32
C ASP A 226 -45.17 -39.92 -26.57
N THR A 227 -44.46 -39.01 -25.89
CA THR A 227 -43.17 -39.27 -25.23
C THR A 227 -43.30 -39.50 -23.73
N LEU A 228 -44.48 -39.41 -23.13
CA LEU A 228 -44.63 -39.31 -21.66
C LEU A 228 -44.16 -40.56 -20.87
N GLU A 229 -44.43 -41.78 -21.33
CA GLU A 229 -43.96 -43.02 -20.68
C GLU A 229 -42.45 -43.24 -20.88
N LEU A 230 -41.95 -42.98 -22.10
CA LEU A 230 -40.52 -43.05 -22.41
C LEU A 230 -39.72 -42.00 -21.64
N THR A 231 -40.28 -40.81 -21.45
CA THR A 231 -39.66 -39.76 -20.63
C THR A 231 -39.64 -40.15 -19.17
N ARG A 232 -40.62 -40.89 -18.63
CA ARG A 232 -40.61 -41.32 -17.22
C ARG A 232 -39.51 -42.33 -16.92
N GLU A 233 -39.43 -43.43 -17.68
CA GLU A 233 -38.34 -44.42 -17.51
C GLU A 233 -36.97 -43.81 -17.84
N TYR A 234 -36.87 -43.05 -18.93
CA TYR A 234 -35.61 -42.40 -19.31
C TYR A 234 -35.16 -41.33 -18.30
N VAL A 235 -36.08 -40.59 -17.67
CA VAL A 235 -35.72 -39.61 -16.63
C VAL A 235 -35.24 -40.33 -15.37
N VAL A 236 -35.94 -41.36 -14.90
CA VAL A 236 -35.55 -42.09 -13.67
C VAL A 236 -34.23 -42.85 -13.84
N ASP A 237 -33.97 -43.42 -15.02
CA ASP A 237 -32.71 -44.11 -15.34
C ASP A 237 -31.55 -43.12 -15.63
N LYS A 238 -31.86 -41.84 -15.87
CA LYS A 238 -30.87 -40.76 -16.07
C LYS A 238 -30.65 -39.90 -14.84
N LEU A 239 -31.41 -40.08 -13.77
CA LEU A 239 -31.09 -39.48 -12.47
C LEU A 239 -29.70 -39.97 -12.06
N SER A 240 -28.86 -39.07 -11.55
CA SER A 240 -27.56 -39.42 -11.00
C SER A 240 -27.68 -40.14 -9.64
N GLU A 241 -28.88 -40.15 -9.06
CA GLU A 241 -29.17 -40.74 -7.75
C GLU A 241 -29.58 -42.21 -7.87
N GLY A 242 -29.07 -43.04 -6.95
CA GLY A 242 -29.55 -44.40 -6.78
C GLY A 242 -30.89 -44.42 -6.05
N LEU A 243 -31.94 -44.97 -6.66
CA LEU A 243 -33.27 -45.09 -6.07
C LEU A 243 -33.61 -46.56 -5.83
N ILE A 244 -34.08 -46.88 -4.62
CA ILE A 244 -34.52 -48.23 -4.22
C ILE A 244 -35.86 -48.07 -3.49
N ALA A 245 -36.94 -48.65 -4.01
CA ALA A 245 -38.25 -48.63 -3.37
C ALA A 245 -38.56 -49.99 -2.73
N VAL A 246 -39.02 -49.94 -1.50
CA VAL A 246 -39.26 -51.09 -0.61
C VAL A 246 -40.73 -51.06 -0.19
N ASP A 247 -41.40 -52.22 -0.15
CA ASP A 247 -42.79 -52.32 0.33
C ASP A 247 -42.89 -52.28 1.86
N THR A 248 -44.11 -52.25 2.40
CA THR A 248 -44.39 -52.24 3.84
C THR A 248 -43.98 -53.53 4.58
N GLU A 249 -43.58 -54.58 3.85
CA GLU A 249 -43.03 -55.82 4.40
C GLU A 249 -41.48 -55.86 4.31
N GLY A 250 -40.84 -54.76 3.90
CA GLY A 250 -39.37 -54.66 3.81
C GLY A 250 -38.77 -55.25 2.52
N ARG A 251 -39.59 -55.56 1.50
CA ARG A 251 -39.08 -56.17 0.25
C ARG A 251 -38.85 -55.14 -0.84
N VAL A 252 -37.68 -55.17 -1.48
CA VAL A 252 -37.36 -54.33 -2.65
C VAL A 252 -38.32 -54.64 -3.80
N ARG A 253 -39.09 -53.63 -4.22
CA ARG A 253 -40.03 -53.71 -5.35
C ARG A 253 -39.47 -53.08 -6.62
N TYR A 254 -38.57 -52.12 -6.49
CA TYR A 254 -38.01 -51.39 -7.62
C TYR A 254 -36.63 -50.83 -7.27
N PHE A 255 -35.73 -50.79 -8.25
CA PHE A 255 -34.50 -50.01 -8.19
C PHE A 255 -34.14 -49.52 -9.60
N ASN A 256 -33.51 -48.36 -9.70
CA ASN A 256 -33.06 -47.80 -10.98
C ASN A 256 -31.65 -48.28 -11.37
N GLU A 257 -31.23 -48.02 -12.61
CA GLU A 257 -29.90 -48.44 -13.10
C GLU A 257 -28.72 -47.82 -12.32
N PRO A 258 -28.74 -46.56 -11.86
CA PRO A 258 -27.75 -46.03 -10.93
C PRO A 258 -27.61 -46.83 -9.64
N ALA A 259 -28.71 -47.16 -8.95
CA ALA A 259 -28.67 -47.97 -7.72
C ALA A 259 -28.03 -49.35 -7.98
N LYS A 260 -28.42 -49.99 -9.09
CA LYS A 260 -27.86 -51.28 -9.52
C LYS A 260 -26.37 -51.21 -9.88
N THR A 261 -25.93 -50.08 -10.43
CA THR A 261 -24.51 -49.88 -10.77
C THR A 261 -23.67 -49.70 -9.52
N LEU A 262 -24.18 -48.97 -8.53
CA LEU A 262 -23.53 -48.80 -7.22
C LEU A 262 -23.51 -50.11 -6.42
N TYR A 263 -24.61 -50.86 -6.44
CA TYR A 263 -24.73 -52.15 -5.77
C TYR A 263 -25.26 -53.23 -6.72
N PRO A 264 -24.38 -53.90 -7.49
CA PRO A 264 -24.77 -54.98 -8.40
C PRO A 264 -25.46 -56.15 -7.69
N GLN A 265 -25.17 -56.32 -6.39
CA GLN A 265 -25.74 -57.35 -5.53
C GLN A 265 -27.23 -57.14 -5.22
N LEU A 266 -27.80 -55.95 -5.48
CA LEU A 266 -29.26 -55.69 -5.36
C LEU A 266 -30.12 -56.69 -6.15
N VAL A 267 -29.57 -57.27 -7.22
CA VAL A 267 -30.26 -58.25 -8.06
C VAL A 267 -30.30 -59.64 -7.43
N GLU A 268 -29.25 -60.02 -6.69
CA GLU A 268 -29.07 -61.39 -6.16
C GLU A 268 -29.39 -61.48 -4.67
N LYS A 269 -29.15 -60.39 -3.92
CA LYS A 269 -29.27 -60.27 -2.47
C LYS A 269 -29.69 -58.85 -2.04
N PRO A 270 -30.96 -58.47 -2.27
CA PRO A 270 -31.45 -57.13 -1.96
C PRO A 270 -31.39 -56.79 -0.46
N ASP A 271 -31.65 -57.76 0.41
CA ASP A 271 -31.75 -57.54 1.86
C ASP A 271 -30.39 -57.14 2.48
N GLU A 272 -29.29 -57.83 2.12
CA GLU A 272 -27.94 -57.50 2.62
C GLU A 272 -27.47 -56.10 2.19
N THR A 273 -27.97 -55.58 1.07
CA THR A 273 -27.62 -54.24 0.58
C THR A 273 -28.43 -53.16 1.31
N LEU A 274 -29.71 -53.42 1.59
CA LEU A 274 -30.55 -52.52 2.36
C LEU A 274 -30.02 -52.33 3.78
N ASP A 275 -29.59 -53.40 4.45
CA ASP A 275 -29.01 -53.35 5.79
C ASP A 275 -27.82 -52.36 5.88
N ILE A 276 -26.95 -52.35 4.86
CA ILE A 276 -25.78 -51.44 4.80
C ILE A 276 -26.22 -49.98 4.67
N ILE A 277 -27.24 -49.72 3.84
CA ILE A 277 -27.76 -48.36 3.61
C ILE A 277 -28.51 -47.86 4.85
N GLU A 278 -29.31 -48.72 5.48
CA GLU A 278 -30.02 -48.42 6.72
C GLU A 278 -29.05 -48.11 7.86
N GLN A 279 -27.99 -48.91 8.01
CA GLN A 279 -26.99 -48.67 9.03
C GLN A 279 -26.26 -47.33 8.81
N ALA A 280 -25.91 -46.98 7.57
CA ALA A 280 -25.31 -45.69 7.26
C ALA A 280 -26.25 -44.50 7.56
N ILE A 281 -27.56 -44.68 7.37
CA ILE A 281 -28.56 -43.66 7.73
C ILE A 281 -28.68 -43.52 9.26
N GLU A 282 -28.71 -44.63 10.00
CA GLU A 282 -28.77 -44.63 11.46
C GLU A 282 -27.52 -43.97 12.09
N ASP A 283 -26.35 -44.21 11.51
CA ASP A 283 -25.07 -43.65 11.95
C ASP A 283 -24.84 -42.19 11.45
N GLU A 284 -25.77 -41.62 10.67
CA GLU A 284 -25.63 -40.33 9.97
C GLU A 284 -24.33 -40.23 9.13
N ASP A 285 -23.90 -41.34 8.53
CA ASP A 285 -22.64 -41.45 7.81
C ASP A 285 -22.82 -41.45 6.28
N VAL A 286 -21.76 -41.12 5.57
CA VAL A 286 -21.72 -41.13 4.10
C VAL A 286 -21.17 -42.45 3.57
N ILE A 287 -21.70 -42.89 2.43
CA ILE A 287 -21.26 -44.11 1.77
C ILE A 287 -20.21 -43.75 0.72
N THR A 288 -19.02 -44.33 0.82
CA THR A 288 -17.94 -44.10 -0.16
C THR A 288 -17.78 -45.31 -1.08
N ILE A 289 -17.92 -45.11 -2.40
CA ILE A 289 -17.76 -46.14 -3.43
C ILE A 289 -16.93 -45.57 -4.58
N ASP A 290 -15.83 -46.24 -4.95
CA ASP A 290 -14.95 -45.86 -6.07
C ASP A 290 -14.57 -44.35 -6.10
N ASP A 291 -14.10 -43.83 -4.95
CA ASP A 291 -13.71 -42.42 -4.74
C ASP A 291 -14.84 -41.38 -4.90
N ARG A 292 -16.11 -41.81 -4.81
CA ARG A 292 -17.29 -40.94 -4.76
C ARG A 292 -18.01 -41.07 -3.42
N ILE A 293 -18.59 -39.96 -2.98
CA ILE A 293 -19.29 -39.83 -1.70
C ILE A 293 -20.78 -39.73 -1.97
N TYR A 294 -21.53 -40.67 -1.38
CA TYR A 294 -22.98 -40.76 -1.50
C TYR A 294 -23.64 -40.54 -0.14
N THR A 295 -24.60 -39.63 -0.08
CA THR A 295 -25.41 -39.39 1.11
C THR A 295 -26.68 -40.24 1.02
N PRO A 296 -26.89 -41.23 1.92
CA PRO A 296 -28.09 -42.04 1.92
C PRO A 296 -29.25 -41.29 2.60
N CYS A 297 -30.46 -41.42 2.07
CA CYS A 297 -31.68 -40.84 2.62
C CYS A 297 -32.84 -41.83 2.51
N ILE A 298 -33.76 -41.79 3.47
CA ILE A 298 -35.01 -42.56 3.45
C ILE A 298 -36.21 -41.63 3.52
N GLU A 299 -37.21 -41.87 2.67
CA GLU A 299 -38.49 -41.17 2.66
C GLU A 299 -39.63 -42.20 2.70
N GLU A 300 -40.63 -41.99 3.55
CA GLU A 300 -41.84 -42.83 3.56
C GLU A 300 -42.75 -42.49 2.37
N LEU A 301 -43.24 -43.53 1.68
CA LEU A 301 -44.14 -43.41 0.56
C LEU A 301 -45.59 -43.43 1.05
N GLU A 302 -46.17 -42.25 1.26
CA GLU A 302 -47.60 -42.10 1.59
C GLU A 302 -48.41 -41.62 0.37
N TYR A 303 -49.55 -42.26 0.12
CA TYR A 303 -50.51 -41.81 -0.88
C TYR A 303 -51.92 -41.84 -0.28
N GLU A 304 -52.60 -40.69 -0.30
CA GLU A 304 -53.95 -40.50 0.27
C GLU A 304 -54.08 -40.91 1.76
N GLY A 305 -52.98 -40.84 2.52
CA GLY A 305 -52.95 -41.18 3.95
C GLY A 305 -52.75 -42.67 4.26
N GLU A 306 -52.51 -43.50 3.23
CA GLU A 306 -52.05 -44.88 3.39
C GLU A 306 -50.56 -44.98 3.05
N ASN A 307 -49.80 -45.72 3.87
CA ASN A 307 -48.37 -45.98 3.67
C ASN A 307 -48.18 -47.18 2.72
N PHE A 308 -47.39 -46.98 1.67
CA PHE A 308 -47.09 -47.95 0.61
C PHE A 308 -45.67 -48.54 0.70
N GLY A 309 -44.84 -48.05 1.63
CA GLY A 309 -43.48 -48.50 1.87
C GLY A 309 -42.49 -47.33 2.01
N SER A 310 -41.22 -47.59 1.74
CA SER A 310 -40.14 -46.61 1.89
C SER A 310 -39.30 -46.50 0.61
N LEU A 311 -38.82 -45.29 0.33
CA LEU A 311 -37.92 -44.98 -0.77
C LEU A 311 -36.56 -44.59 -0.22
N TYR A 312 -35.54 -45.39 -0.56
CA TYR A 312 -34.14 -45.10 -0.27
C TYR A 312 -33.53 -44.38 -1.46
N ARG A 313 -32.81 -43.29 -1.18
CA ARG A 313 -32.08 -42.50 -2.18
C ARG A 313 -30.60 -42.44 -1.82
N LEU A 314 -29.74 -42.59 -2.82
CA LEU A 314 -28.29 -42.41 -2.72
C LEU A 314 -27.89 -41.22 -3.57
N ILE A 315 -27.59 -40.09 -2.94
CA ILE A 315 -27.30 -38.81 -3.61
C ILE A 315 -25.79 -38.64 -3.75
N ASP A 316 -25.27 -38.48 -4.97
CA ASP A 316 -23.85 -38.19 -5.20
C ASP A 316 -23.53 -36.75 -4.76
N ASP A 317 -22.97 -36.61 -3.56
CA ASP A 317 -22.56 -35.33 -2.97
C ASP A 317 -21.05 -35.08 -3.14
N THR A 318 -20.37 -35.83 -4.00
CA THR A 318 -18.90 -35.74 -4.18
C THR A 318 -18.44 -34.32 -4.51
N GLU A 319 -19.12 -33.61 -5.41
CA GLU A 319 -18.78 -32.21 -5.73
C GLU A 319 -19.06 -31.26 -4.57
N HIS A 320 -20.12 -31.51 -3.78
CA HIS A 320 -20.43 -30.72 -2.60
C HIS A 320 -19.36 -30.87 -1.53
N TYR A 321 -18.94 -32.11 -1.23
CA TYR A 321 -17.85 -32.40 -0.29
C TYR A 321 -16.51 -31.85 -0.79
N ASN A 322 -16.16 -32.05 -2.06
CA ASN A 322 -14.93 -31.49 -2.64
C ASN A 322 -14.93 -29.95 -2.61
N TYR A 323 -16.07 -29.32 -2.88
CA TYR A 323 -16.22 -27.88 -2.78
C TYR A 323 -16.11 -27.39 -1.33
N MET A 324 -16.72 -28.09 -0.38
CA MET A 324 -16.63 -27.77 1.05
C MET A 324 -15.22 -27.96 1.60
N GLU A 325 -14.51 -29.00 1.17
CA GLU A 325 -13.09 -29.20 1.48
C GLU A 325 -12.23 -28.11 0.85
N HIS A 326 -12.44 -27.77 -0.42
CA HIS A 326 -11.71 -26.68 -1.06
C HIS A 326 -11.97 -25.32 -0.37
N LEU A 327 -13.20 -25.06 0.06
CA LEU A 327 -13.57 -23.87 0.82
C LEU A 327 -12.92 -23.86 2.22
N ARG A 328 -12.88 -25.01 2.90
CA ARG A 328 -12.15 -25.19 4.17
C ARG A 328 -10.65 -24.95 3.98
N GLU A 329 -10.05 -25.47 2.92
CA GLU A 329 -8.65 -25.23 2.58
C GLU A 329 -8.38 -23.75 2.33
N GLN A 330 -9.22 -23.06 1.55
CA GLN A 330 -9.08 -21.62 1.33
C GLN A 330 -9.24 -20.81 2.60
N SER A 331 -10.22 -21.15 3.43
CA SER A 331 -10.43 -20.52 4.75
C SER A 331 -9.22 -20.75 5.67
N GLN A 332 -8.70 -21.97 5.73
CA GLN A 332 -7.49 -22.29 6.50
C GLN A 332 -6.25 -21.57 5.97
N LEU A 333 -6.10 -21.42 4.64
CA LEU A 333 -5.01 -20.67 4.03
C LEU A 333 -5.11 -19.18 4.36
N ALA A 334 -6.31 -18.60 4.29
CA ALA A 334 -6.58 -17.22 4.67
C ALA A 334 -6.31 -16.97 6.16
N ASP A 335 -6.75 -17.88 7.04
CA ASP A 335 -6.49 -17.82 8.48
C ASP A 335 -5.00 -17.97 8.82
N LYS A 336 -4.29 -18.89 8.14
CA LYS A 336 -2.83 -19.02 8.26
C LYS A 336 -2.13 -17.74 7.80
N ALA A 337 -2.55 -17.15 6.69
CA ALA A 337 -2.00 -15.90 6.19
C ALA A 337 -2.25 -14.73 7.16
N ASN A 338 -3.45 -14.61 7.72
CA ASN A 338 -3.79 -13.59 8.72
C ASN A 338 -3.00 -13.77 10.01
N ARG A 339 -2.86 -15.00 10.52
CA ARG A 339 -2.02 -15.29 11.70
C ARG A 339 -0.55 -14.97 11.44
N ALA A 340 -0.03 -15.34 10.27
CA ALA A 340 1.34 -15.02 9.86
C ALA A 340 1.56 -13.50 9.76
N LYS A 341 0.65 -12.77 9.12
CA LYS A 341 0.67 -11.29 9.04
C LYS A 341 0.70 -10.65 10.42
N SER A 342 -0.09 -11.17 11.36
CA SER A 342 -0.18 -10.65 12.73
C SER A 342 1.07 -10.92 13.54
N ALA A 343 1.60 -12.14 13.46
CA ALA A 343 2.85 -12.52 14.11
C ALA A 343 4.02 -11.71 13.54
N PHE A 344 4.03 -11.48 12.22
CA PHE A 344 5.00 -10.62 11.56
C PHE A 344 4.93 -9.17 12.08
N LEU A 345 3.74 -8.56 12.15
CA LEU A 345 3.59 -7.20 12.66
C LEU A 345 3.98 -7.07 14.14
N ALA A 346 3.63 -8.06 14.97
CA ALA A 346 4.03 -8.10 16.37
C ALA A 346 5.56 -8.19 16.52
N ASN A 347 6.19 -9.12 15.79
CA ASN A 347 7.65 -9.31 15.82
C ASN A 347 8.38 -8.08 15.28
N MET A 348 7.92 -7.51 14.16
CA MET A 348 8.46 -6.27 13.60
C MET A 348 8.33 -5.11 14.58
N SER A 349 7.21 -4.97 15.28
CA SER A 349 7.11 -3.93 16.31
C SER A 349 8.14 -4.12 17.42
N HIS A 350 8.44 -5.34 17.83
CA HIS A 350 9.47 -5.61 18.84
C HIS A 350 10.89 -5.31 18.31
N GLU A 351 11.18 -5.70 17.07
CA GLU A 351 12.47 -5.45 16.41
C GLU A 351 12.70 -3.98 16.10
N ILE A 352 11.65 -3.20 15.85
CA ILE A 352 11.73 -1.75 15.63
C ILE A 352 11.75 -0.97 16.96
N ARG A 353 11.00 -1.42 17.98
CA ARG A 353 10.95 -0.73 19.28
C ARG A 353 12.29 -0.75 20.00
N THR A 354 13.02 -1.86 19.94
CA THR A 354 14.31 -2.03 20.62
C THR A 354 15.36 -0.97 20.21
N PRO A 355 15.68 -0.78 18.91
CA PRO A 355 16.62 0.26 18.49
C PRO A 355 16.09 1.68 18.72
N ILE A 356 14.78 1.94 18.60
CA ILE A 356 14.24 3.28 18.89
C ILE A 356 14.36 3.63 20.37
N ASN A 357 14.05 2.69 21.26
CA ASN A 357 14.17 2.92 22.71
C ASN A 357 15.61 3.17 23.13
N ALA A 358 16.55 2.48 22.48
CA ALA A 358 17.97 2.72 22.60
C ALA A 358 18.37 4.16 22.21
N VAL A 359 17.92 4.62 21.03
CA VAL A 359 18.15 5.98 20.54
C VAL A 359 17.54 7.01 21.49
N LEU A 360 16.29 6.82 21.93
CA LEU A 360 15.63 7.70 22.89
C LEU A 360 16.33 7.73 24.25
N GLY A 361 16.91 6.60 24.68
CA GLY A 361 17.71 6.54 25.90
C GLY A 361 19.01 7.33 25.81
N MET A 362 19.72 7.24 24.67
CA MET A 362 20.91 8.06 24.41
C MET A 362 20.58 9.54 24.27
N ASP A 363 19.47 9.85 23.61
CA ASP A 363 18.96 11.20 23.43
C ASP A 363 18.61 11.87 24.78
N GLU A 364 17.99 11.12 25.69
CA GLU A 364 17.74 11.58 27.06
C GLU A 364 19.05 11.84 27.83
N MET A 365 20.14 11.10 27.56
CA MET A 365 21.46 11.42 28.11
C MET A 365 22.00 12.74 27.54
N ILE A 366 21.82 13.00 26.24
CA ILE A 366 22.23 14.28 25.62
C ILE A 366 21.48 15.44 26.26
N LEU A 367 20.16 15.31 26.46
CA LEU A 367 19.32 16.33 27.12
C LEU A 367 19.75 16.60 28.57
N ARG A 368 20.24 15.57 29.27
CA ARG A 368 20.71 15.69 30.66
C ARG A 368 22.13 16.23 30.76
N GLU A 369 23.04 15.89 29.84
CA GLU A 369 24.45 16.25 29.90
C GLU A 369 24.77 17.57 29.21
N SER A 370 24.10 17.87 28.09
CA SER A 370 24.38 19.06 27.30
C SER A 370 23.88 20.33 27.99
N LYS A 371 24.69 21.39 27.90
CA LYS A 371 24.33 22.75 28.31
C LYS A 371 24.13 23.67 27.11
N GLU A 372 24.41 23.16 25.90
CA GLU A 372 24.34 23.93 24.67
C GLU A 372 22.93 23.89 24.10
N ARG A 373 22.34 25.07 23.88
CA ARG A 373 20.95 25.21 23.47
C ARG A 373 20.65 24.57 22.11
N GLN A 374 21.63 24.53 21.21
CA GLN A 374 21.51 23.88 19.89
C GLN A 374 21.43 22.36 20.03
N ILE A 375 22.33 21.76 20.82
CA ILE A 375 22.35 20.31 21.09
C ILE A 375 21.08 19.87 21.82
N ILE A 376 20.60 20.66 22.78
CA ILE A 376 19.31 20.40 23.45
C ILE A 376 18.16 20.45 22.44
N GLY A 377 18.15 21.42 21.51
CA GLY A 377 17.15 21.49 20.45
C GLY A 377 17.16 20.24 19.54
N TYR A 378 18.34 19.81 19.10
CA TYR A 378 18.46 18.58 18.29
C TYR A 378 17.99 17.35 19.03
N ALA A 379 18.32 17.25 20.32
CA ALA A 379 17.89 16.13 21.13
C ALA A 379 16.36 16.17 21.36
N GLU A 380 15.76 17.34 21.60
CA GLU A 380 14.30 17.47 21.67
C GLU A 380 13.62 17.03 20.36
N ASP A 381 14.19 17.35 19.21
CA ASP A 381 13.69 16.93 17.90
C ASP A 381 13.81 15.42 17.69
N ILE A 382 14.94 14.81 18.06
CA ILE A 382 15.13 13.35 18.05
C ILE A 382 14.12 12.67 18.97
N ARG A 383 13.93 13.18 20.18
CA ARG A 383 12.91 12.69 21.13
C ARG A 383 11.51 12.72 20.54
N ASN A 384 11.15 13.83 19.88
CA ASN A 384 9.84 14.00 19.28
C ASN A 384 9.65 13.04 18.10
N ALA A 385 10.64 12.92 17.20
CA ALA A 385 10.59 12.01 16.07
C ALA A 385 10.48 10.53 16.51
N GLY A 386 11.27 10.12 17.50
CA GLY A 386 11.22 8.76 18.05
C GLY A 386 9.89 8.44 18.74
N ARG A 387 9.32 9.39 19.50
CA ARG A 387 7.99 9.25 20.10
C ARG A 387 6.88 9.15 19.05
N THR A 388 6.94 9.96 17.99
CA THR A 388 6.00 9.87 16.87
C THR A 388 6.07 8.49 16.21
N LEU A 389 7.27 8.00 15.92
CA LEU A 389 7.46 6.69 15.30
C LEU A 389 6.91 5.54 16.17
N LEU A 390 7.15 5.56 17.48
CA LEU A 390 6.56 4.59 18.41
C LEU A 390 5.04 4.67 18.43
N SER A 391 4.46 5.88 18.37
CA SER A 391 3.00 6.05 18.27
C SER A 391 2.45 5.41 17.00
N LEU A 392 3.08 5.65 15.85
CA LEU A 392 2.65 5.09 14.56
C LEU A 392 2.65 3.55 14.58
N ILE A 393 3.69 2.96 15.15
CA ILE A 393 3.82 1.51 15.28
C ILE A 393 2.74 0.96 16.21
N ASN A 394 2.49 1.63 17.33
CA ASN A 394 1.44 1.23 18.27
C ASN A 394 0.05 1.35 17.64
N ASP A 395 -0.22 2.39 16.84
CA ASP A 395 -1.49 2.53 16.11
C ASP A 395 -1.71 1.38 15.10
N ILE A 396 -0.66 0.97 14.39
CA ILE A 396 -0.71 -0.17 13.46
C ILE A 396 -0.98 -1.49 14.21
N LEU A 397 -0.32 -1.67 15.37
CA LEU A 397 -0.55 -2.85 16.21
C LEU A 397 -1.95 -2.88 16.81
N ASP A 398 -2.43 -1.76 17.35
CA ASP A 398 -3.77 -1.63 17.91
C ASP A 398 -4.81 -1.91 16.82
N PHE A 399 -4.65 -1.34 15.62
CA PHE A 399 -5.50 -1.66 14.47
C PHE A 399 -5.52 -3.17 14.15
N SER A 400 -4.35 -3.80 14.08
CA SER A 400 -4.23 -5.24 13.83
C SER A 400 -4.91 -6.09 14.91
N LYS A 401 -4.82 -5.69 16.19
CA LYS A 401 -5.46 -6.41 17.30
C LYS A 401 -6.97 -6.27 17.26
N VAL A 402 -7.46 -5.09 16.89
CA VAL A 402 -8.88 -4.81 16.78
C VAL A 402 -9.52 -5.54 15.60
N GLU A 403 -8.89 -5.60 14.41
CA GLU A 403 -9.40 -6.38 13.26
C GLU A 403 -9.60 -7.87 13.60
N GLN A 404 -8.84 -8.40 14.54
CA GLN A 404 -8.91 -9.80 14.97
C GLN A 404 -9.87 -10.05 16.14
N GLY A 405 -10.52 -9.01 16.67
CA GLY A 405 -11.34 -9.12 17.88
C GLY A 405 -10.56 -9.51 19.13
N LYS A 406 -9.23 -9.34 19.15
CA LYS A 406 -8.33 -9.68 20.28
C LYS A 406 -8.05 -8.49 21.20
N MET A 407 -8.74 -7.37 20.97
CA MET A 407 -8.60 -6.18 21.77
C MET A 407 -9.47 -6.31 23.02
N GLU A 408 -8.85 -6.31 24.20
CA GLU A 408 -9.55 -6.40 25.49
C GLU A 408 -9.44 -5.06 26.24
N LEU A 409 -10.53 -4.65 26.88
CA LEU A 409 -10.54 -3.51 27.80
C LEU A 409 -10.08 -3.97 29.18
N ILE A 410 -9.19 -3.20 29.81
CA ILE A 410 -8.65 -3.51 31.13
C ILE A 410 -9.12 -2.43 32.11
N PRO A 411 -10.28 -2.59 32.75
CA PRO A 411 -10.82 -1.59 33.65
C PRO A 411 -10.02 -1.53 34.96
N THR A 412 -9.42 -0.38 35.25
CA THR A 412 -8.70 -0.11 36.51
C THR A 412 -9.26 1.12 37.21
N GLN A 413 -8.95 1.26 38.49
CA GLN A 413 -9.28 2.49 39.21
C GLN A 413 -8.33 3.62 38.79
N TYR A 414 -8.85 4.77 38.41
CA TYR A 414 -8.06 5.93 38.01
C TYR A 414 -8.61 7.25 38.55
N GLU A 415 -7.74 8.26 38.57
CA GLU A 415 -8.07 9.63 38.97
C GLU A 415 -8.37 10.48 37.72
N LEU A 416 -9.63 10.87 37.53
CA LEU A 416 -10.04 11.62 36.34
C LEU A 416 -9.33 12.98 36.23
N GLY A 417 -9.11 13.66 37.37
CA GLY A 417 -8.42 14.95 37.40
C GLY A 417 -6.99 14.88 36.86
N SER A 418 -6.25 13.81 37.20
CA SER A 418 -4.92 13.57 36.64
C SER A 418 -4.97 13.29 35.15
N ALA A 419 -5.90 12.43 34.72
CA ALA A 419 -6.05 12.07 33.31
C ALA A 419 -6.35 13.30 32.43
N ILE A 420 -7.24 14.20 32.88
CA ILE A 420 -7.54 15.46 32.19
C ILE A 420 -6.33 16.39 32.17
N ASN A 421 -5.61 16.52 33.28
CA ASN A 421 -4.41 17.35 33.35
C ASN A 421 -3.32 16.88 32.36
N ASP A 422 -3.13 15.57 32.25
CA ASP A 422 -2.21 14.98 31.28
C ASP A 422 -2.60 15.34 29.85
N LEU A 423 -3.88 15.17 29.48
CA LEU A 423 -4.40 15.52 28.15
C LEU A 423 -4.16 17.01 27.82
N VAL A 424 -4.45 17.89 28.77
CA VAL A 424 -4.27 19.34 28.61
C VAL A 424 -2.80 19.69 28.42
N ASN A 425 -1.90 19.13 29.23
CA ASN A 425 -0.46 19.38 29.14
C ASN A 425 0.15 18.86 27.84
N MET A 426 -0.39 17.79 27.27
CA MET A 426 0.05 17.27 25.97
C MET A 426 -0.41 18.15 24.79
N VAL A 427 -1.56 18.80 24.88
CA VAL A 427 -2.19 19.51 23.74
C VAL A 427 -1.90 21.00 23.76
N ARG A 428 -1.86 21.62 24.94
CA ARG A 428 -1.71 23.08 25.09
C ARG A 428 -0.45 23.65 24.42
N PRO A 429 0.77 23.07 24.56
CA PRO A 429 1.95 23.60 23.86
C PRO A 429 1.80 23.65 22.34
N ARG A 430 1.04 22.70 21.76
CA ARG A 430 0.76 22.67 20.32
C ARG A 430 -0.24 23.75 19.90
N ALA A 431 -1.28 23.96 20.71
CA ALA A 431 -2.24 25.04 20.51
C ALA A 431 -1.56 26.42 20.65
N ASP A 432 -0.74 26.61 21.67
CA ASP A 432 0.01 27.85 21.92
C ASP A 432 1.02 28.13 20.80
N LYS A 433 1.72 27.10 20.28
CA LYS A 433 2.62 27.22 19.12
C LYS A 433 1.90 27.71 17.85
N LYS A 434 0.64 27.32 17.65
CA LYS A 434 -0.22 27.83 16.57
C LYS A 434 -0.93 29.15 16.90
N GLY A 435 -0.82 29.65 18.13
CA GLY A 435 -1.53 30.84 18.60
C GLY A 435 -3.05 30.65 18.73
N LEU A 436 -3.51 29.40 18.90
CA LEU A 436 -4.92 29.08 19.11
C LEU A 436 -5.33 29.32 20.56
N ARG A 437 -6.56 29.83 20.77
CA ARG A 437 -7.13 29.91 22.11
C ARG A 437 -7.60 28.52 22.57
N PHE A 438 -7.01 27.98 23.63
CA PHE A 438 -7.36 26.66 24.18
C PHE A 438 -8.08 26.79 25.52
N ASP A 439 -9.41 26.69 25.48
CA ASP A 439 -10.29 26.79 26.64
C ASP A 439 -10.65 25.40 27.17
N VAL A 440 -10.55 25.19 28.48
CA VAL A 440 -10.84 23.91 29.15
C VAL A 440 -11.93 24.14 30.19
N ASN A 441 -13.05 23.41 30.05
CA ASN A 441 -14.16 23.43 30.99
C ASN A 441 -14.35 22.02 31.57
N VAL A 442 -14.31 21.89 32.90
CA VAL A 442 -14.51 20.61 33.58
C VAL A 442 -15.52 20.83 34.68
N ASP A 443 -16.60 20.04 34.67
CA ASP A 443 -17.60 20.11 35.73
C ASP A 443 -16.98 19.73 37.09
N SER A 444 -17.01 20.67 38.02
CA SER A 444 -16.36 20.54 39.34
C SER A 444 -16.98 19.45 40.21
N GLU A 445 -18.23 19.05 39.94
CA GLU A 445 -18.98 18.06 40.70
C GLU A 445 -18.71 16.62 40.24
N ILE A 446 -17.91 16.41 39.19
CA ILE A 446 -17.58 15.07 38.72
C ILE A 446 -16.85 14.29 39.84
N PRO A 447 -17.23 13.02 40.09
CA PRO A 447 -16.48 12.16 41.00
C PRO A 447 -15.03 11.95 40.55
N HIS A 448 -14.11 12.15 41.47
CA HIS A 448 -12.68 12.12 41.22
C HIS A 448 -12.11 10.73 40.90
N LEU A 449 -12.70 9.68 41.47
CA LEU A 449 -12.16 8.32 41.43
C LEU A 449 -13.13 7.39 40.68
N LEU A 450 -12.72 6.98 39.48
CA LEU A 450 -13.52 6.19 38.56
C LEU A 450 -12.88 4.82 38.30
N VAL A 451 -13.64 3.87 37.78
CA VAL A 451 -13.15 2.58 37.29
C VAL A 451 -13.47 2.42 35.82
N GLY A 452 -12.43 2.21 35.02
CA GLY A 452 -12.47 2.03 33.58
C GLY A 452 -11.05 1.96 32.99
N ASP A 453 -10.95 1.80 31.68
CA ASP A 453 -9.64 1.72 31.01
C ASP A 453 -9.12 3.14 30.70
N GLU A 454 -8.43 3.75 31.67
CA GLU A 454 -7.91 5.12 31.58
C GLU A 454 -7.07 5.33 30.31
N ILE A 455 -6.29 4.33 29.89
CA ILE A 455 -5.41 4.42 28.74
C ILE A 455 -6.23 4.60 27.47
N ARG A 456 -7.27 3.76 27.28
CA ARG A 456 -8.13 3.82 26.09
C ARG A 456 -9.03 5.04 26.07
N VAL A 457 -9.52 5.47 27.24
CA VAL A 457 -10.28 6.72 27.36
C VAL A 457 -9.41 7.94 27.01
N LYS A 458 -8.18 8.02 27.54
CA LYS A 458 -7.22 9.07 27.16
C LYS A 458 -6.86 9.01 25.68
N GLN A 459 -6.71 7.83 25.11
CA GLN A 459 -6.41 7.66 23.68
C GLN A 459 -7.52 8.24 22.80
N CYS A 460 -8.80 7.96 23.11
CA CYS A 460 -9.93 8.56 22.41
C CYS A 460 -9.93 10.09 22.55
N ALA A 461 -9.82 10.63 23.76
CA ALA A 461 -9.84 12.08 23.99
C ALA A 461 -8.64 12.80 23.36
N LEU A 462 -7.43 12.24 23.47
CA LEU A 462 -6.21 12.81 22.90
C LEU A 462 -6.28 12.87 21.37
N ASN A 463 -6.81 11.82 20.73
CA ASN A 463 -6.97 11.81 19.27
C ASN A 463 -7.94 12.90 18.79
N LEU A 464 -9.05 13.12 19.50
CA LEU A 464 -9.97 14.23 19.19
C LEU A 464 -9.30 15.60 19.37
N LEU A 465 -8.62 15.81 20.50
CA LEU A 465 -7.95 17.07 20.82
C LEU A 465 -6.81 17.42 19.86
N THR A 466 -5.99 16.41 19.50
CA THR A 466 -4.91 16.61 18.55
C THR A 466 -5.44 16.90 17.15
N ASN A 467 -6.52 16.24 16.71
CA ASN A 467 -7.19 16.56 15.44
C ASN A 467 -7.78 17.99 15.45
N ALA A 468 -8.43 18.41 16.54
CA ALA A 468 -8.96 19.76 16.67
C ALA A 468 -7.87 20.85 16.51
N VAL A 469 -6.72 20.69 17.17
CA VAL A 469 -5.57 21.63 17.04
C VAL A 469 -4.95 21.55 15.64
N LYS A 470 -4.88 20.34 15.09
CA LYS A 470 -4.29 20.06 13.79
C LYS A 470 -5.06 20.73 12.65
N TYR A 471 -6.38 20.62 12.63
CA TYR A 471 -7.26 21.15 11.58
C TYR A 471 -7.79 22.57 11.84
N THR A 472 -7.38 23.19 12.94
CA THR A 472 -7.63 24.61 13.22
C THR A 472 -6.34 25.40 12.99
N GLU A 473 -6.35 26.30 12.00
CA GLU A 473 -5.21 27.17 11.72
C GLU A 473 -5.24 28.46 12.55
N LYS A 474 -6.43 29.05 12.73
CA LYS A 474 -6.68 30.23 13.56
C LYS A 474 -8.02 30.10 14.25
N GLY A 475 -8.12 30.58 15.48
CA GLY A 475 -9.36 30.54 16.26
C GLY A 475 -9.17 29.91 17.62
N SER A 476 -10.13 29.07 18.03
CA SER A 476 -10.16 28.40 19.31
C SER A 476 -10.49 26.92 19.22
N VAL A 477 -10.00 26.20 20.22
CA VAL A 477 -10.35 24.81 20.52
C VAL A 477 -10.86 24.77 21.96
N HIS A 478 -12.05 24.23 22.15
CA HIS A 478 -12.69 24.09 23.46
C HIS A 478 -12.73 22.60 23.84
N PHE A 479 -12.26 22.31 25.05
CA PHE A 479 -12.33 20.98 25.64
C PHE A 479 -13.27 20.99 26.83
N GLU A 480 -14.33 20.20 26.78
CA GLU A 480 -15.33 20.10 27.83
C GLU A 480 -15.47 18.67 28.34
N VAL A 481 -15.50 18.52 29.66
CA VAL A 481 -15.77 17.25 30.34
C VAL A 481 -16.93 17.43 31.31
N GLY A 482 -18.00 16.68 31.08
CA GLY A 482 -19.21 16.69 31.90
C GLY A 482 -19.65 15.28 32.27
N TYR A 483 -20.64 15.17 33.15
CA TYR A 483 -21.18 13.86 33.54
C TYR A 483 -22.68 13.89 33.79
N GLU A 484 -23.30 12.73 33.64
CA GLU A 484 -24.66 12.47 34.08
C GLU A 484 -24.66 11.24 35.00
N LYS A 485 -25.54 11.20 36.00
CA LYS A 485 -25.63 10.05 36.90
C LYS A 485 -26.37 8.90 36.18
N ALA A 486 -25.71 7.75 36.03
CA ALA A 486 -26.20 6.60 35.28
C ALA A 486 -26.56 5.39 36.17
N GLY A 487 -26.67 5.59 37.48
CA GLY A 487 -26.97 4.54 38.46
C GLY A 487 -26.61 4.93 39.89
N LYS A 488 -26.60 3.93 40.80
CA LYS A 488 -26.16 4.13 42.20
C LYS A 488 -24.64 4.31 42.32
N ASP A 489 -23.89 3.54 41.53
CA ASP A 489 -22.42 3.47 41.58
C ASP A 489 -21.79 3.71 40.19
N SER A 490 -22.52 4.39 39.29
CA SER A 490 -22.07 4.68 37.94
C SER A 490 -22.45 6.07 37.47
N ILE A 491 -21.59 6.64 36.63
CA ILE A 491 -21.82 7.87 35.89
C ILE A 491 -21.66 7.59 34.40
N LYS A 492 -22.34 8.39 33.60
CA LYS A 492 -22.07 8.53 32.18
C LYS A 492 -21.17 9.76 32.03
N LEU A 493 -19.92 9.53 31.68
CA LEU A 493 -18.91 10.58 31.52
C LEU A 493 -18.88 11.00 30.04
N ARG A 494 -19.06 12.29 29.78
CA ARG A 494 -19.08 12.87 28.43
C ARG A 494 -17.83 13.71 28.20
N PHE A 495 -17.14 13.44 27.09
CA PHE A 495 -16.07 14.28 26.58
C PHE A 495 -16.55 14.98 25.30
N THR A 496 -16.33 16.29 25.22
CA THR A 496 -16.67 17.11 24.06
C THR A 496 -15.45 17.92 23.64
N VAL A 497 -15.10 17.86 22.37
CA VAL A 497 -14.03 18.66 21.75
C VAL A 497 -14.64 19.46 20.61
N SER A 498 -14.57 20.77 20.70
CA SER A 498 -15.10 21.69 19.70
C SER A 498 -13.99 22.54 19.11
N ASP A 499 -13.94 22.63 17.80
CA ASP A 499 -12.96 23.43 17.07
C ASP A 499 -13.65 24.44 16.15
N THR A 500 -12.95 25.52 15.83
CA THR A 500 -13.39 26.57 14.89
C THR A 500 -12.63 26.48 13.56
N GLY A 501 -12.14 25.28 13.24
CA GLY A 501 -11.33 25.00 12.06
C GLY A 501 -12.18 24.88 10.79
N MET A 502 -11.66 24.15 9.81
CA MET A 502 -12.25 24.08 8.47
C MET A 502 -13.61 23.36 8.38
N GLY A 503 -14.01 22.61 9.40
CA GLY A 503 -15.19 21.75 9.34
C GLY A 503 -15.08 20.61 8.30
N ILE A 504 -16.10 19.75 8.27
CA ILE A 504 -16.16 18.54 7.43
C ILE A 504 -17.37 18.67 6.50
N LYS A 505 -17.19 18.33 5.22
CA LYS A 505 -18.30 18.30 4.25
C LYS A 505 -19.19 17.09 4.51
N GLN A 506 -20.49 17.24 4.26
CA GLN A 506 -21.46 16.16 4.49
C GLN A 506 -21.15 14.88 3.68
N GLU A 507 -20.62 15.03 2.46
CA GLU A 507 -20.22 13.92 1.58
C GLU A 507 -19.01 13.12 2.10
N ASP A 508 -18.18 13.73 2.95
CA ASP A 508 -16.98 13.12 3.50
C ASP A 508 -17.20 12.49 4.89
N MET A 509 -18.40 12.69 5.49
CA MET A 509 -18.72 12.23 6.84
C MET A 509 -18.61 10.69 6.97
N ASP A 510 -19.06 9.96 5.95
CA ASP A 510 -18.97 8.49 5.93
C ASP A 510 -17.51 7.99 5.75
N ARG A 511 -16.66 8.80 5.11
CA ARG A 511 -15.25 8.47 4.85
C ARG A 511 -14.34 8.74 6.05
N LEU A 512 -14.80 9.51 7.04
CA LEU A 512 -14.04 9.88 8.23
C LEU A 512 -13.55 8.67 9.04
N PHE A 513 -14.33 7.59 9.03
CA PHE A 513 -14.05 6.37 9.79
C PHE A 513 -13.36 5.27 8.96
N SER A 514 -13.07 5.53 7.68
CA SER A 514 -12.40 4.56 6.82
C SER A 514 -10.90 4.49 7.15
N PRO A 515 -10.33 3.29 7.38
CA PRO A 515 -8.91 3.14 7.69
C PRO A 515 -8.04 3.73 6.57
N PHE A 516 -6.96 4.42 6.93
CA PHE A 516 -6.02 5.05 5.99
C PHE A 516 -6.62 6.14 5.08
N SER A 517 -7.86 6.57 5.32
CA SER A 517 -8.51 7.61 4.54
C SER A 517 -8.21 8.99 5.12
N ARG A 518 -7.69 9.91 4.29
CA ARG A 518 -7.56 11.33 4.62
C ARG A 518 -8.53 12.13 3.75
N ILE A 519 -9.35 12.96 4.39
CA ILE A 519 -10.31 13.83 3.70
C ILE A 519 -9.55 15.06 3.17
N GLU A 520 -9.62 15.28 1.85
CA GLU A 520 -8.97 16.36 1.07
C GLU A 520 -7.41 16.43 1.07
N GLU A 521 -6.77 15.48 0.37
CA GLU A 521 -5.32 15.48 0.07
C GLU A 521 -4.83 16.65 -0.83
N GLY A 522 -5.73 17.48 -1.37
CA GLY A 522 -5.40 18.54 -2.34
C GLY A 522 -5.04 19.91 -1.75
N ARG A 523 -5.56 20.26 -0.56
CA ARG A 523 -5.35 21.59 0.07
C ARG A 523 -4.55 21.54 1.38
N ASN A 524 -4.50 20.38 2.05
CA ASN A 524 -3.95 20.21 3.40
C ASN A 524 -2.80 19.18 3.45
N ARG A 525 -1.91 19.18 2.44
CA ARG A 525 -0.80 18.20 2.34
C ARG A 525 0.22 18.27 3.48
N SER A 526 0.29 19.39 4.20
CA SER A 526 1.19 19.60 5.34
C SER A 526 0.71 18.98 6.67
N ILE A 527 -0.48 18.36 6.68
CA ILE A 527 -1.14 17.92 7.90
C ILE A 527 -0.81 16.44 8.22
N GLU A 528 0.23 16.19 9.03
CA GLU A 528 0.80 14.86 9.38
C GLU A 528 -0.18 13.89 10.09
N GLY A 529 -0.28 12.60 9.70
CA GLY A 529 -0.95 11.57 10.53
C GLY A 529 -1.48 10.35 9.77
N THR A 530 -1.49 9.15 10.36
CA THR A 530 -1.77 7.86 9.68
C THR A 530 -3.13 7.71 9.01
N GLY A 531 -4.12 8.52 9.39
CA GLY A 531 -5.52 8.29 9.01
C GLY A 531 -6.15 7.09 9.72
N LEU A 532 -5.46 6.51 10.72
CA LEU A 532 -5.97 5.39 11.53
C LEU A 532 -6.66 5.84 12.82
N GLY A 533 -6.38 7.05 13.31
CA GLY A 533 -6.86 7.51 14.60
C GLY A 533 -8.38 7.42 14.73
N MET A 534 -9.14 7.86 13.72
CA MET A 534 -10.60 7.88 13.82
C MET A 534 -11.27 6.51 13.69
N SER A 535 -10.70 5.61 12.89
CA SER A 535 -11.14 4.21 12.86
C SER A 535 -10.87 3.51 14.21
N ILE A 536 -9.69 3.75 14.82
CA ILE A 536 -9.33 3.18 16.12
C ILE A 536 -10.25 3.74 17.22
N THR A 537 -10.45 5.07 17.28
CA THR A 537 -11.35 5.70 18.26
C THR A 537 -12.77 5.13 18.19
N ARG A 538 -13.32 4.95 16.97
CA ARG A 538 -14.65 4.35 16.82
C ARG A 538 -14.70 2.93 17.37
N GLN A 539 -13.74 2.07 17.00
CA GLN A 539 -13.73 0.68 17.47
C GLN A 539 -13.50 0.56 18.98
N LEU A 540 -12.65 1.42 19.57
CA LEU A 540 -12.46 1.47 21.02
C LEU A 540 -13.73 1.91 21.75
N LEU A 541 -14.47 2.89 21.20
CA LEU A 541 -15.75 3.30 21.74
C LEU A 541 -16.80 2.18 21.61
N ASP A 542 -16.84 1.47 20.48
CA ASP A 542 -17.72 0.31 20.29
C ASP A 542 -17.44 -0.78 21.35
N LEU A 543 -16.16 -1.04 21.68
CA LEU A 543 -15.77 -1.96 22.78
C LEU A 543 -16.22 -1.45 24.17
N MET A 544 -16.31 -0.13 24.35
CA MET A 544 -16.76 0.52 25.59
C MET A 544 -18.29 0.74 25.63
N ASP A 545 -19.05 0.07 24.74
CA ASP A 545 -20.50 0.25 24.56
C ASP A 545 -20.90 1.72 24.32
N SER A 546 -20.05 2.45 23.60
CA SER A 546 -20.17 3.87 23.31
C SER A 546 -20.12 4.14 21.80
N ARG A 547 -20.41 5.38 21.40
CA ARG A 547 -20.32 5.83 20.01
C ARG A 547 -19.69 7.21 19.95
N LEU A 548 -19.00 7.49 18.85
CA LEU A 548 -18.54 8.84 18.54
C LEU A 548 -19.66 9.61 17.84
N GLU A 549 -20.02 10.76 18.40
CA GLU A 549 -20.94 11.72 17.82
C GLU A 549 -20.13 12.84 17.15
N VAL A 550 -20.53 13.18 15.92
CA VAL A 550 -19.85 14.21 15.12
C VAL A 550 -20.90 15.16 14.57
N SER A 551 -20.71 16.45 14.82
CA SER A 551 -21.49 17.54 14.21
C SER A 551 -20.51 18.53 13.63
N SER A 552 -20.56 18.79 12.33
CA SER A 552 -19.60 19.65 11.66
C SER A 552 -20.26 20.43 10.55
N VAL A 553 -19.84 21.70 10.40
CA VAL A 553 -20.28 22.59 9.33
C VAL A 553 -19.03 23.10 8.62
N TYR A 554 -18.95 22.82 7.32
CA TYR A 554 -17.80 23.21 6.51
C TYR A 554 -17.58 24.73 6.55
N GLY A 555 -16.42 25.16 7.00
CA GLY A 555 -15.99 26.54 7.18
C GLY A 555 -16.29 27.14 8.57
N GLU A 556 -17.07 26.48 9.42
CA GLU A 556 -17.42 26.99 10.76
C GLU A 556 -16.77 26.19 11.91
N GLY A 557 -16.39 24.94 11.65
CA GLY A 557 -15.70 24.08 12.61
C GLY A 557 -16.39 22.73 12.82
N SER A 558 -15.91 21.98 13.81
CA SER A 558 -16.46 20.66 14.16
C SER A 558 -16.61 20.48 15.65
N VAL A 559 -17.57 19.66 16.04
CA VAL A 559 -17.82 19.19 17.40
C VAL A 559 -17.78 17.67 17.39
N PHE A 560 -16.91 17.12 18.22
CA PHE A 560 -16.76 15.70 18.45
C PHE A 560 -17.08 15.38 19.90
N SER A 561 -17.97 14.43 20.14
CA SER A 561 -18.32 13.99 21.50
C SER A 561 -18.45 12.48 21.62
N PHE A 562 -18.17 11.95 22.80
CA PHE A 562 -18.48 10.57 23.14
C PHE A 562 -18.86 10.43 24.61
N GLU A 563 -19.60 9.37 24.93
CA GLU A 563 -20.13 9.11 26.26
C GLU A 563 -19.79 7.70 26.73
N ILE A 564 -19.09 7.57 27.84
CA ILE A 564 -18.71 6.27 28.40
C ILE A 564 -19.33 6.07 29.78
N VAL A 565 -19.82 4.87 30.06
CA VAL A 565 -20.29 4.51 31.39
C VAL A 565 -19.08 4.14 32.24
N GLN A 566 -18.94 4.77 33.41
CA GLN A 566 -17.83 4.55 34.34
C GLN A 566 -18.39 4.27 35.73
N LYS A 567 -17.81 3.29 36.43
CA LYS A 567 -18.17 3.05 37.84
C LYS A 567 -17.47 4.09 38.72
N VAL A 568 -18.14 4.51 39.78
CA VAL A 568 -17.61 5.47 40.75
C VAL A 568 -17.18 4.72 42.00
N THR A 569 -15.90 4.83 42.37
CA THR A 569 -15.40 4.26 43.63
C THR A 569 -15.64 5.22 44.80
N LYS A 570 -15.48 6.53 44.56
CA LYS A 570 -15.72 7.57 45.57
C LYS A 570 -16.37 8.79 44.92
N TRP A 571 -17.51 9.20 45.47
CA TRP A 571 -18.29 10.37 45.03
C TRP A 571 -17.70 11.73 45.45
N GLN A 572 -16.43 11.77 45.87
CA GLN A 572 -15.78 13.02 46.18
C GLN A 572 -15.54 13.80 44.89
N ALA A 573 -16.06 15.02 44.83
CA ALA A 573 -15.95 15.90 43.68
C ALA A 573 -14.49 16.30 43.39
N ILE A 574 -14.14 16.47 42.12
CA ILE A 574 -12.81 16.95 41.69
C ILE A 574 -12.52 18.39 42.13
N GLY A 575 -13.56 19.21 42.34
CA GLY A 575 -13.44 20.61 42.75
C GLY A 575 -13.05 21.57 41.61
N ASP A 576 -12.63 22.78 41.97
CA ASP A 576 -12.31 23.86 41.02
C ASP A 576 -10.99 23.58 40.26
N PHE A 577 -11.11 22.96 39.09
CA PHE A 577 -9.99 22.62 38.20
C PHE A 577 -9.23 23.87 37.73
N SER A 578 -9.91 25.02 37.59
CA SER A 578 -9.31 26.27 37.06
C SER A 578 -8.23 26.87 37.96
N LYS A 579 -8.34 26.68 39.28
CA LYS A 579 -7.38 27.18 40.29
C LYS A 579 -6.11 26.33 40.42
N ARG A 580 -6.18 25.03 40.12
CA ARG A 580 -5.00 24.14 40.13
C ARG A 580 -4.09 24.37 38.93
N PHE A 581 -4.62 24.94 37.86
CA PHE A 581 -3.97 25.03 36.56
C PHE A 581 -3.31 26.40 36.28
N SER A 582 -3.67 27.45 37.03
CA SER A 582 -3.19 28.82 36.80
C SER A 582 -1.73 29.08 37.22
N SER A 583 -0.98 28.05 37.65
CA SER A 583 0.39 28.15 38.19
C SER A 583 1.53 27.65 37.29
N VAL A 584 1.27 27.15 36.07
CA VAL A 584 2.26 26.38 35.27
C VAL A 584 2.89 27.15 34.10
N GLY A 585 2.68 28.47 33.99
CA GLY A 585 3.26 29.27 32.91
C GLY A 585 4.72 29.71 33.14
N LYS A 586 5.70 28.81 33.38
CA LYS A 586 7.14 29.20 33.42
C LYS A 586 8.11 28.06 33.05
N GLY A 587 8.84 28.26 31.95
CA GLY A 587 10.24 27.83 31.81
C GLY A 587 10.54 26.70 30.83
N VAL A 588 11.53 26.92 29.95
CA VAL A 588 12.29 25.85 29.30
C VAL A 588 12.90 24.98 30.42
N HIS A 589 12.53 23.70 30.47
CA HIS A 589 13.01 22.76 31.47
C HIS A 589 14.51 22.50 31.27
N ILE A 590 15.36 23.24 31.96
CA ILE A 590 16.75 22.84 32.19
C ILE A 590 16.70 21.75 33.28
N TYR A 591 17.05 20.52 32.92
CA TYR A 591 17.12 19.40 33.87
C TYR A 591 18.00 19.76 35.09
N ARG A 592 17.50 19.45 36.28
CA ARG A 592 18.22 19.54 37.57
C ARG A 592 17.95 18.26 38.34
N GLU A 593 18.98 17.72 38.98
CA GLU A 593 18.89 16.47 39.75
C GLU A 593 18.02 16.69 40.99
N LEU A 594 17.15 15.73 41.31
CA LEU A 594 16.24 15.84 42.47
C LEU A 594 16.94 15.59 43.82
N PHE A 595 18.04 14.83 43.85
CA PHE A 595 18.78 14.50 45.07
C PHE A 595 20.23 14.07 44.76
N HIS A 596 21.08 14.08 45.79
CA HIS A 596 22.38 13.42 45.80
C HIS A 596 22.42 12.33 46.88
N ALA A 597 22.95 11.15 46.55
CA ALA A 597 23.09 10.03 47.49
C ALA A 597 24.38 9.22 47.25
N PRO A 598 25.56 9.79 47.57
CA PRO A 598 26.86 9.17 47.27
C PRO A 598 27.12 7.86 48.03
N THR A 599 26.39 7.60 49.11
CA THR A 599 26.51 6.38 49.94
C THR A 599 25.47 5.31 49.60
N ALA A 600 24.53 5.60 48.69
CA ALA A 600 23.56 4.62 48.21
C ALA A 600 24.17 3.74 47.13
N ARG A 601 23.89 2.43 47.16
CA ARG A 601 24.29 1.48 46.11
C ARG A 601 23.08 0.80 45.50
N VAL A 602 23.07 0.70 44.18
CA VAL A 602 21.97 0.13 43.40
C VAL A 602 22.52 -0.91 42.44
N LEU A 603 21.79 -2.02 42.27
CA LEU A 603 22.09 -3.02 41.26
C LEU A 603 21.05 -2.95 40.15
N VAL A 604 21.50 -2.81 38.90
CA VAL A 604 20.64 -2.85 37.70
C VAL A 604 20.91 -4.13 36.93
N VAL A 605 19.87 -4.90 36.65
CA VAL A 605 19.94 -6.19 35.96
C VAL A 605 19.11 -6.13 34.69
N ASP A 606 19.77 -6.28 33.55
CA ASP A 606 19.15 -6.26 32.21
C ASP A 606 20.07 -7.02 31.26
N ASP A 607 19.53 -7.89 30.41
CA ASP A 607 20.32 -8.69 29.47
C ASP A 607 20.89 -7.85 28.31
N ASN A 608 20.35 -6.64 28.11
CA ASN A 608 20.83 -5.71 27.11
C ASN A 608 21.82 -4.69 27.70
N ALA A 609 23.08 -4.80 27.27
CA ALA A 609 24.18 -3.90 27.69
C ALA A 609 23.88 -2.40 27.46
N MET A 610 23.06 -2.07 26.46
CA MET A 610 22.68 -0.69 26.19
C MET A 610 21.70 -0.13 27.23
N ASN A 611 20.73 -0.93 27.68
CA ASN A 611 19.83 -0.55 28.76
C ASN A 611 20.59 -0.28 30.06
N LEU A 612 21.58 -1.13 30.38
CA LEU A 612 22.49 -0.93 31.50
C LEU A 612 23.26 0.40 31.41
N THR A 613 23.72 0.74 30.20
CA THR A 613 24.46 1.99 29.93
C THR A 613 23.55 3.22 30.12
N VAL A 614 22.34 3.18 29.56
CA VAL A 614 21.34 4.26 29.69
C VAL A 614 20.96 4.46 31.15
N PHE A 615 20.66 3.38 31.88
CA PHE A 615 20.26 3.47 33.30
C PHE A 615 21.36 4.11 34.16
N LYS A 616 22.63 3.76 33.90
CA LYS A 616 23.79 4.36 34.56
C LYS A 616 23.95 5.83 34.19
N GLY A 617 23.72 6.19 32.92
CA GLY A 617 23.72 7.57 32.44
C GLY A 617 22.66 8.45 33.12
N LEU A 618 21.43 7.94 33.25
CA LEU A 618 20.31 8.67 33.86
C LEU A 618 20.61 9.10 35.30
N LEU A 619 21.30 8.27 36.07
CA LEU A 619 21.60 8.50 37.49
C LEU A 619 23.01 9.04 37.75
N LYS A 620 23.84 9.25 36.72
CA LYS A 620 25.25 9.65 36.86
C LYS A 620 25.44 10.89 37.74
N LYS A 621 24.51 11.85 37.66
CA LYS A 621 24.60 13.13 38.40
C LYS A 621 24.06 13.06 39.83
N THR A 622 23.30 12.02 40.20
CA THR A 622 22.83 11.81 41.59
C THR A 622 23.91 11.22 42.50
N MET A 623 25.07 10.86 41.93
CA MET A 623 26.23 10.26 42.61
C MET A 623 25.99 8.90 43.26
N VAL A 624 24.85 8.24 42.97
CA VAL A 624 24.56 6.88 43.46
C VAL A 624 25.57 5.89 42.88
N GLY A 625 26.05 4.96 43.70
CA GLY A 625 26.90 3.86 43.24
C GLY A 625 26.08 2.82 42.49
N ILE A 626 26.33 2.64 41.19
CA ILE A 626 25.54 1.74 40.33
C ILE A 626 26.42 0.59 39.85
N ASP A 627 26.07 -0.63 40.26
CA ASP A 627 26.60 -1.86 39.69
C ASP A 627 25.58 -2.43 38.69
N THR A 628 26.08 -3.12 37.66
CA THR A 628 25.26 -3.67 36.57
C THR A 628 25.50 -5.16 36.43
N ALA A 629 24.45 -5.92 36.11
CA ALA A 629 24.51 -7.35 35.82
C ALA A 629 23.77 -7.66 34.51
N SER A 630 24.33 -8.54 33.67
CA SER A 630 23.72 -8.90 32.38
C SER A 630 22.81 -10.13 32.46
N SER A 631 22.59 -10.68 33.65
CA SER A 631 21.73 -11.85 33.87
C SER A 631 21.31 -12.00 35.33
N GLY A 632 20.22 -12.73 35.59
CA GLY A 632 19.81 -13.09 36.95
C GLY A 632 20.89 -13.84 37.73
N ALA A 633 21.66 -14.72 37.08
CA ALA A 633 22.76 -15.45 37.72
C ALA A 633 23.90 -14.52 38.16
N GLU A 634 24.28 -13.56 37.31
CA GLU A 634 25.28 -12.56 37.68
C GLU A 634 24.78 -11.63 38.79
N ALA A 635 23.49 -11.26 38.74
CA ALA A 635 22.87 -10.44 39.78
C ALA A 635 22.94 -11.14 41.15
N LEU A 636 22.64 -12.45 41.21
CA LEU A 636 22.75 -13.24 42.43
C LEU A 636 24.20 -13.38 42.93
N ARG A 637 25.19 -13.44 42.03
CA ARG A 637 26.60 -13.44 42.40
C ARG A 637 27.05 -12.10 42.99
N LEU A 638 26.68 -10.99 42.36
CA LEU A 638 26.98 -9.64 42.85
C LEU A 638 26.24 -9.33 44.14
N ALA A 639 25.01 -9.82 44.26
CA ALA A 639 24.24 -9.86 45.49
C ALA A 639 25.01 -10.58 46.60
N ALA A 640 25.55 -11.79 46.37
CA ALA A 640 26.28 -12.49 47.43
C ALA A 640 27.53 -11.74 47.94
N LEU A 641 28.12 -10.86 47.12
CA LEU A 641 29.35 -10.12 47.44
C LEU A 641 29.09 -8.71 48.00
N ASN A 642 28.01 -8.05 47.61
CA ASN A 642 27.71 -6.65 47.92
C ASN A 642 26.27 -6.48 48.41
N THR A 643 26.04 -5.53 49.33
CA THR A 643 24.69 -5.12 49.74
C THR A 643 24.25 -3.90 48.93
N TYR A 644 23.06 -3.98 48.34
CA TYR A 644 22.43 -2.88 47.59
C TYR A 644 21.15 -2.41 48.28
N ASP A 645 20.89 -1.11 48.17
CA ASP A 645 19.71 -0.43 48.68
C ASP A 645 18.47 -0.68 47.80
N ILE A 646 18.66 -0.73 46.47
CA ILE A 646 17.60 -0.99 45.49
C ILE A 646 18.13 -1.93 44.41
N TYR A 647 17.29 -2.88 44.00
CA TYR A 647 17.53 -3.80 42.88
C TYR A 647 16.55 -3.48 41.76
N PHE A 648 17.03 -3.03 40.61
CA PHE A 648 16.24 -2.92 39.39
C PHE A 648 16.46 -4.19 38.57
N ILE A 649 15.41 -4.97 38.33
CA ILE A 649 15.52 -6.29 37.70
C ILE A 649 14.60 -6.35 36.49
N ASP A 650 15.17 -6.61 35.31
CA ASP A 650 14.39 -6.92 34.13
C ASP A 650 13.56 -8.19 34.34
N HIS A 651 12.27 -8.09 34.05
CA HIS A 651 11.39 -9.24 34.11
C HIS A 651 11.75 -10.28 33.04
N MET A 652 12.09 -9.83 31.83
CA MET A 652 12.27 -10.68 30.66
C MET A 652 13.76 -10.91 30.38
N MET A 653 14.36 -11.87 31.07
CA MET A 653 15.75 -12.27 30.84
C MET A 653 15.84 -13.75 30.44
N PRO A 654 16.77 -14.13 29.55
CA PRO A 654 17.02 -15.53 29.19
C PRO A 654 17.50 -16.34 30.39
N ASP A 655 17.19 -17.65 30.37
CA ASP A 655 17.46 -18.66 31.41
C ASP A 655 16.78 -18.42 32.78
N MET A 656 17.08 -17.30 33.43
CA MET A 656 16.53 -16.91 34.73
C MET A 656 15.82 -15.57 34.63
N ASP A 657 14.49 -15.63 34.63
CA ASP A 657 13.65 -14.44 34.55
C ASP A 657 13.70 -13.58 35.84
N GLY A 658 13.14 -12.38 35.79
CA GLY A 658 13.19 -11.45 36.93
C GLY A 658 12.42 -11.92 38.17
N ILE A 659 11.36 -12.73 38.00
CA ILE A 659 10.56 -13.26 39.12
C ILE A 659 11.35 -14.35 39.84
N GLU A 660 11.98 -15.25 39.09
CA GLU A 660 12.86 -16.28 39.64
C GLU A 660 14.10 -15.67 40.29
N THR A 661 14.67 -14.62 39.69
CA THR A 661 15.77 -13.84 40.27
C THR A 661 15.35 -13.23 41.62
N LEU A 662 14.17 -12.61 41.70
CA LEU A 662 13.62 -12.06 42.95
C LEU A 662 13.46 -13.12 44.03
N LYS A 663 12.86 -14.28 43.69
CA LYS A 663 12.65 -15.38 44.63
C LYS A 663 13.97 -15.88 45.21
N ARG A 664 14.98 -16.08 44.36
CA ARG A 664 16.32 -16.53 44.81
C ARG A 664 17.05 -15.46 45.60
N LEU A 665 16.92 -14.19 45.23
CA LEU A 665 17.51 -13.07 45.95
C LEU A 665 16.97 -12.99 47.37
N ARG A 666 15.66 -13.14 47.56
CA ARG A 666 15.02 -13.12 48.88
C ARG A 666 15.25 -14.37 49.73
N ALA A 667 15.65 -15.48 49.11
CA ALA A 667 16.03 -16.70 49.81
C ALA A 667 17.47 -16.65 50.39
N MET A 668 18.25 -15.61 50.05
CA MET A 668 19.57 -15.39 50.63
C MET A 668 19.45 -14.75 52.02
N GLU A 669 20.31 -15.19 52.95
CA GLU A 669 20.35 -14.69 54.32
C GLU A 669 20.59 -13.16 54.36
N GLY A 670 19.68 -12.43 55.02
CA GLY A 670 19.74 -10.97 55.16
C GLY A 670 19.17 -10.17 53.97
N ARG A 671 18.46 -10.82 53.05
CA ARG A 671 17.84 -10.20 51.85
C ARG A 671 16.34 -10.41 51.75
N GLU A 672 15.71 -10.88 52.81
CA GLU A 672 14.28 -11.19 52.86
C GLU A 672 13.42 -9.96 52.50
N ASN A 673 13.93 -8.76 52.82
CA ASN A 673 13.30 -7.47 52.57
C ASN A 673 13.98 -6.63 51.48
N ALA A 674 14.75 -7.24 50.56
CA ALA A 674 15.40 -6.52 49.47
C ALA A 674 14.38 -5.71 48.64
N LEU A 675 14.61 -4.40 48.50
CA LEU A 675 13.78 -3.49 47.71
C LEU A 675 14.02 -3.75 46.23
N CYS A 676 13.04 -4.38 45.57
CA CYS A 676 13.16 -4.79 44.17
C CYS A 676 12.12 -4.07 43.32
N VAL A 677 12.57 -3.49 42.21
CA VAL A 677 11.73 -2.82 41.22
C VAL A 677 11.83 -3.57 39.90
N ALA A 678 10.69 -3.96 39.35
CA ALA A 678 10.66 -4.67 38.06
C ALA A 678 10.88 -3.68 36.90
N LEU A 679 11.76 -4.01 35.96
CA LEU A 679 11.86 -3.32 34.67
C LEU A 679 11.05 -4.12 33.64
N THR A 680 10.13 -3.46 32.93
CA THR A 680 9.23 -4.14 31.98
C THR A 680 9.09 -3.38 30.66
N ALA A 681 9.06 -4.09 29.53
CA ALA A 681 8.86 -3.52 28.21
C ALA A 681 7.38 -3.19 27.89
N ASN A 682 6.45 -3.57 28.78
CA ASN A 682 5.01 -3.50 28.54
C ASN A 682 4.30 -2.80 29.71
N ALA A 683 3.95 -1.52 29.54
CA ALA A 683 3.16 -0.75 30.50
C ALA A 683 1.65 -1.01 30.33
N VAL A 684 1.26 -2.27 30.12
CA VAL A 684 -0.15 -2.64 29.98
C VAL A 684 -0.81 -2.63 31.36
N SER A 685 -2.03 -2.12 31.41
CA SER A 685 -2.85 -2.09 32.62
C SER A 685 -2.96 -3.51 33.22
N GLY A 686 -2.79 -3.67 34.53
CA GLY A 686 -2.72 -4.97 35.22
C GLY A 686 -1.30 -5.58 35.40
N ALA A 687 -0.31 -5.17 34.60
CA ALA A 687 1.08 -5.67 34.77
C ALA A 687 1.67 -5.31 36.14
N ARG A 688 1.30 -4.13 36.66
CA ARG A 688 1.68 -3.70 38.02
C ARG A 688 1.21 -4.68 39.08
N GLU A 689 -0.06 -5.09 39.03
CA GLU A 689 -0.64 -6.01 40.01
C GLU A 689 0.10 -7.35 39.99
N THR A 690 0.40 -7.88 38.80
CA THR A 690 1.20 -9.10 38.65
C THR A 690 2.58 -8.99 39.29
N TYR A 691 3.30 -7.88 39.10
CA TYR A 691 4.63 -7.71 39.70
C TYR A 691 4.57 -7.51 41.22
N ILE A 692 3.60 -6.74 41.71
CA ILE A 692 3.42 -6.56 43.15
C ILE A 692 3.02 -7.88 43.82
N GLU A 693 2.12 -8.67 43.20
CA GLU A 693 1.73 -10.02 43.66
C GLU A 693 2.89 -11.01 43.62
N ALA A 694 3.76 -10.92 42.61
CA ALA A 694 5.00 -11.71 42.52
C ALA A 694 6.03 -11.30 43.59
N GLY A 695 5.83 -10.15 44.25
CA GLY A 695 6.59 -9.68 45.39
C GLY A 695 7.46 -8.45 45.13
N PHE A 696 7.44 -7.84 43.94
CA PHE A 696 8.18 -6.58 43.72
C PHE A 696 7.60 -5.43 44.54
N ASN A 697 8.44 -4.45 44.86
CA ASN A 697 8.03 -3.24 45.60
C ASN A 697 7.40 -2.20 44.68
N ASP A 698 7.87 -2.10 43.43
CA ASP A 698 7.29 -1.27 42.38
C ASP A 698 7.76 -1.73 40.99
N TYR A 699 7.43 -0.98 39.94
CA TYR A 699 7.87 -1.25 38.57
C TYR A 699 8.17 0.03 37.77
N LEU A 700 9.03 -0.11 36.77
CA LEU A 700 9.34 0.92 35.77
C LEU A 700 9.21 0.33 34.36
N SER A 701 8.52 1.07 33.49
CA SER A 701 8.43 0.73 32.08
C SER A 701 9.69 1.16 31.32
N LYS A 702 10.12 0.37 30.34
CA LYS A 702 11.20 0.69 29.39
C LYS A 702 10.60 1.36 28.13
N PRO A 703 11.17 2.48 27.63
CA PRO A 703 12.38 3.15 28.09
C PRO A 703 12.18 3.84 29.45
N VAL A 704 13.20 3.76 30.30
CA VAL A 704 13.12 4.25 31.69
C VAL A 704 13.08 5.77 31.70
N ASP A 705 11.96 6.32 32.17
CA ASP A 705 11.83 7.77 32.41
C ASP A 705 12.69 8.17 33.60
N GLY A 706 13.70 9.00 33.36
CA GLY A 706 14.66 9.37 34.38
C GLY A 706 14.09 10.28 35.48
N GLU A 707 13.06 11.09 35.22
CA GLU A 707 12.42 11.91 36.26
C GLU A 707 11.58 11.02 37.18
N ARG A 708 10.85 10.06 36.61
CA ARG A 708 10.10 9.06 37.38
C ARG A 708 11.04 8.17 38.20
N LEU A 709 12.17 7.75 37.61
CA LEU A 709 13.20 6.97 38.29
C LEU A 709 13.75 7.73 39.51
N GLU A 710 14.12 9.00 39.35
CA GLU A 710 14.64 9.82 40.45
C GLU A 710 13.61 10.03 41.56
N LYS A 711 12.34 10.34 41.22
CA LYS A 711 11.27 10.49 42.22
C LYS A 711 11.03 9.20 42.99
N MET A 712 11.03 8.05 42.30
CA MET A 712 10.88 6.74 42.92
C MET A 712 12.04 6.44 43.88
N MET A 713 13.27 6.65 43.43
CA MET A 713 14.46 6.44 44.26
C MET A 713 14.48 7.35 45.48
N ALA A 714 14.14 8.63 45.32
CA ALA A 714 14.06 9.57 46.45
C ALA A 714 13.03 9.14 47.51
N GLY A 715 11.95 8.47 47.10
CA GLY A 715 10.93 7.93 48.02
C GLY A 715 11.30 6.58 48.66
N MET A 716 12.17 5.79 48.03
CA MET A 716 12.56 4.45 48.51
C MET A 716 13.88 4.43 49.28
N LEU A 717 14.78 5.38 49.00
CA LEU A 717 16.05 5.47 49.70
C LEU A 717 15.86 5.99 51.14
N PRO A 718 16.66 5.50 52.11
CA PRO A 718 16.63 6.03 53.48
C PRO A 718 17.00 7.52 53.51
N GLU A 719 16.28 8.33 54.30
CA GLU A 719 16.54 9.78 54.44
C GLU A 719 17.99 10.08 54.85
N GLU A 720 18.63 9.18 55.62
CA GLU A 720 20.01 9.27 56.09
C GLU A 720 21.05 9.23 54.97
N LYS A 721 20.69 8.68 53.79
CA LYS A 721 21.55 8.60 52.60
C LYS A 721 21.30 9.72 51.60
N LEU A 722 20.28 10.55 51.83
CA LEU A 722 19.92 11.67 50.97
C LEU A 722 20.54 12.96 51.50
N GLU A 723 21.40 13.60 50.70
CA GLU A 723 21.92 14.93 51.01
C GLU A 723 20.91 16.00 50.59
N LYS A 724 20.34 16.75 51.55
CA LYS A 724 19.44 17.89 51.28
C LYS A 724 20.25 19.06 50.70
N GLN A 725 19.93 19.53 49.50
CA GLN A 725 20.60 20.70 48.91
C GLN A 725 20.29 21.99 49.69
N ALA A 726 21.35 22.65 50.16
CA ALA A 726 21.36 24.09 50.37
C ALA A 726 21.46 24.79 49.01
N VAL A 727 20.54 25.72 48.76
CA VAL A 727 20.57 26.61 47.58
C VAL A 727 21.86 27.43 47.65
N SER A 728 22.88 27.07 46.88
CA SER A 728 24.09 27.87 46.71
C SER A 728 24.02 28.62 45.38
N GLU A 729 24.12 29.95 45.46
CA GLU A 729 24.16 30.87 44.32
C GLU A 729 25.41 30.59 43.48
N GLY A 730 25.20 29.99 42.31
CA GLY A 730 26.26 29.69 41.36
C GLY A 730 26.84 30.94 40.70
N ARG A 731 28.14 31.15 40.93
CA ARG A 731 29.05 32.02 40.15
C ARG A 731 28.86 31.77 38.64
N ARG A 732 28.49 32.83 37.89
CA ARG A 732 28.46 32.85 36.42
C ARG A 732 29.85 33.14 35.85
N VAL A 733 30.30 32.33 34.89
CA VAL A 733 31.28 32.75 33.88
C VAL A 733 30.50 33.39 32.73
N SER A 734 30.96 34.55 32.26
CA SER A 734 30.19 35.57 31.52
C SER A 734 30.17 35.40 30.00
N THR A 735 28.96 35.42 29.42
CA THR A 735 28.67 36.12 28.14
C THR A 735 27.30 36.79 28.29
N ALA A 736 27.26 37.89 29.06
CA ALA A 736 26.02 38.66 29.22
C ALA A 736 25.70 39.39 27.89
N PRO A 737 24.42 39.48 27.46
CA PRO A 737 24.05 40.21 26.24
C PRO A 737 24.43 41.69 26.35
N LYS A 738 24.89 42.28 25.24
CA LYS A 738 25.37 43.66 25.20
C LYS A 738 24.24 44.63 24.97
N VAL A 739 24.15 45.67 25.79
CA VAL A 739 23.14 46.71 25.66
C VAL A 739 23.82 48.07 25.55
N LEU A 740 23.52 48.81 24.48
CA LEU A 740 24.01 50.17 24.29
C LEU A 740 22.99 51.18 24.84
N VAL A 741 23.39 52.02 25.79
CA VAL A 741 22.56 53.10 26.35
C VAL A 741 23.06 54.45 25.82
N VAL A 742 22.19 55.17 25.14
CA VAL A 742 22.47 56.45 24.47
C VAL A 742 21.62 57.54 25.10
N ASP A 743 22.29 58.52 25.72
CA ASP A 743 21.64 59.66 26.38
C ASP A 743 22.66 60.80 26.50
N ASP A 744 22.29 62.06 26.33
CA ASP A 744 23.23 63.18 26.49
C ASP A 744 23.51 63.48 27.97
N ASP A 745 22.58 63.16 28.88
CA ASP A 745 22.72 63.33 30.33
C ASP A 745 23.51 62.18 30.99
N GLN A 746 24.64 62.52 31.59
CA GLN A 746 25.53 61.57 32.27
C GLN A 746 24.88 60.87 33.47
N VAL A 747 23.97 61.53 34.20
CA VAL A 747 23.26 60.96 35.34
C VAL A 747 22.31 59.87 34.87
N ILE A 748 21.62 60.09 33.75
CA ILE A 748 20.67 59.14 33.17
C ILE A 748 21.40 57.91 32.64
N ARG A 749 22.51 58.08 31.92
CA ARG A 749 23.39 56.97 31.48
C ARG A 749 23.87 56.13 32.66
N THR A 750 24.35 56.78 33.73
CA THR A 750 24.88 56.09 34.92
C THR A 750 23.77 55.33 35.65
N THR A 751 22.57 55.89 35.71
CA THR A 751 21.41 55.26 36.35
C THR A 751 20.94 54.03 35.57
N ALA A 752 20.77 54.15 34.25
CA ALA A 752 20.41 53.05 33.38
C ALA A 752 21.45 51.93 33.41
N LYS A 753 22.74 52.30 33.38
CA LYS A 753 23.85 51.35 33.53
C LYS A 753 23.77 50.58 34.85
N ASN A 754 23.65 51.27 35.98
CA ASN A 754 23.57 50.62 37.30
C ASN A 754 22.37 49.67 37.45
N ILE A 755 21.25 49.97 36.79
CA ILE A 755 20.07 49.09 36.79
C ILE A 755 20.31 47.83 35.95
N LEU A 756 21.00 47.95 34.81
CA LEU A 756 21.13 46.90 33.80
C LEU A 756 22.41 46.04 33.93
N ASP A 757 23.49 46.54 34.56
CA ASP A 757 24.82 45.88 34.65
C ASP A 757 24.79 44.50 35.32
N ASN A 758 23.79 44.24 36.17
CA ASN A 758 23.62 42.93 36.83
C ASN A 758 23.16 41.82 35.87
N ILE A 759 22.67 42.18 34.68
CA ILE A 759 22.02 41.29 33.73
C ILE A 759 22.66 41.37 32.34
N PHE A 760 23.15 42.54 31.94
CA PHE A 760 23.68 42.85 30.61
C PHE A 760 25.09 43.43 30.68
N ASP A 761 25.86 43.29 29.60
CA ASP A 761 27.11 44.04 29.38
C ASP A 761 26.75 45.42 28.82
N VAL A 762 26.77 46.45 29.67
CA VAL A 762 26.22 47.77 29.32
C VAL A 762 27.30 48.73 28.80
N ILE A 763 27.14 49.12 27.54
CA ILE A 763 27.94 50.14 26.86
C ILE A 763 27.16 51.46 26.91
N THR A 764 27.81 52.60 27.13
CA THR A 764 27.14 53.90 27.17
C THR A 764 27.82 54.92 26.27
N CYS A 765 27.06 55.80 25.63
CA CYS A 765 27.58 56.91 24.81
C CYS A 765 26.68 58.15 24.89
N GLY A 766 27.24 59.32 24.58
CA GLY A 766 26.59 60.62 24.82
C GLY A 766 25.93 61.28 23.61
N THR A 767 26.23 60.79 22.39
CA THR A 767 25.84 61.46 21.13
C THR A 767 25.29 60.45 20.12
N GLY A 768 24.45 60.91 19.19
CA GLY A 768 23.87 60.08 18.14
C GLY A 768 24.92 59.53 17.16
N GLU A 769 25.93 60.31 16.80
CA GLU A 769 27.03 59.88 15.92
C GLU A 769 27.85 58.75 16.55
N GLU A 770 28.15 58.85 17.84
CA GLU A 770 28.86 57.83 18.60
C GLU A 770 28.01 56.54 18.73
N ALA A 771 26.70 56.68 18.89
CA ALA A 771 25.78 55.55 18.95
C ALA A 771 25.78 54.71 17.67
N ILE A 772 25.78 55.35 16.49
CA ILE A 772 25.83 54.65 15.20
C ILE A 772 27.16 53.91 15.04
N ALA A 773 28.29 54.56 15.37
CA ALA A 773 29.62 53.96 15.27
C ALA A 773 29.79 52.77 16.24
N LEU A 774 29.30 52.89 17.46
CA LEU A 774 29.34 51.81 18.46
C LEU A 774 28.40 50.66 18.10
N THR A 775 27.24 50.95 17.52
CA THR A 775 26.31 49.88 17.09
C THR A 775 26.95 48.98 16.05
N LYS A 776 27.64 49.55 15.05
CA LYS A 776 28.37 48.76 14.03
C LYS A 776 29.58 48.02 14.56
N SER A 777 30.39 48.69 15.39
CA SER A 777 31.67 48.12 15.85
C SER A 777 31.51 47.12 17.00
N LYS A 778 30.49 47.27 17.84
CA LYS A 778 30.27 46.44 19.03
C LYS A 778 29.11 45.46 18.88
N MET A 779 28.25 45.63 17.87
CA MET A 779 27.08 44.79 17.58
C MET A 779 26.27 44.47 18.85
N PRO A 780 25.67 45.49 19.50
CA PRO A 780 24.89 45.29 20.70
C PRO A 780 23.61 44.49 20.40
N ASP A 781 23.13 43.72 21.38
CA ASP A 781 21.88 42.95 21.30
C ASP A 781 20.63 43.83 21.44
N ALA A 782 20.78 45.05 21.99
CA ALA A 782 19.74 46.09 22.01
C ALA A 782 20.34 47.50 22.18
N VAL A 783 19.61 48.51 21.72
CA VAL A 783 19.97 49.93 21.90
C VAL A 783 18.85 50.64 22.68
N LEU A 784 19.16 51.19 23.86
CA LEU A 784 18.31 52.14 24.55
C LEU A 784 18.69 53.55 24.08
N LEU A 785 17.76 54.25 23.47
CA LEU A 785 18.03 55.48 22.75
C LEU A 785 17.17 56.63 23.27
N ASP A 786 17.80 57.68 23.78
CA ASP A 786 17.08 58.92 24.09
C ASP A 786 16.53 59.58 22.81
N ILE A 787 15.32 60.14 22.90
CA ILE A 787 14.70 60.85 21.79
C ILE A 787 15.32 62.25 21.60
N SER A 788 15.66 62.93 22.70
CA SER A 788 16.04 64.34 22.75
C SER A 788 17.54 64.56 22.83
N LEU A 789 18.31 63.88 21.99
CA LEU A 789 19.76 64.02 21.91
C LEU A 789 20.20 65.36 21.31
N ALA A 790 21.25 65.95 21.86
CA ALA A 790 21.89 67.14 21.30
C ALA A 790 22.59 66.83 19.96
N GLY A 791 22.28 67.61 18.92
CA GLY A 791 22.86 67.47 17.57
C GLY A 791 21.99 66.64 16.63
N MET A 792 21.97 65.32 16.81
CA MET A 792 21.18 64.38 16.02
C MET A 792 20.10 63.75 16.89
N ASN A 793 18.83 63.93 16.56
CA ASN A 793 17.73 63.42 17.39
C ASN A 793 17.65 61.87 17.33
N GLY A 794 17.01 61.26 18.33
CA GLY A 794 16.90 59.80 18.41
C GLY A 794 16.11 59.13 17.26
N PHE A 795 15.14 59.81 16.66
CA PHE A 795 14.45 59.30 15.46
C PHE A 795 15.37 59.27 14.23
N GLU A 796 16.26 60.25 14.09
CA GLU A 796 17.24 60.27 13.00
C GLU A 796 18.28 59.16 13.16
N VAL A 797 18.74 58.90 14.40
CA VAL A 797 19.60 57.75 14.73
C VAL A 797 18.91 56.43 14.37
N LEU A 798 17.64 56.25 14.77
CA LEU A 798 16.86 55.06 14.43
C LEU A 798 16.75 54.85 12.91
N SER A 799 16.42 55.89 12.15
CA SER A 799 16.30 55.79 10.68
C SER A 799 17.60 55.30 10.04
N ARG A 800 18.74 55.86 10.45
CA ARG A 800 20.06 55.45 9.92
C ARG A 800 20.43 54.02 10.30
N LEU A 801 20.05 53.56 11.49
CA LEU A 801 20.24 52.16 11.88
C LEU A 801 19.37 51.22 11.04
N LYS A 802 18.13 51.60 10.73
CA LYS A 802 17.19 50.76 9.94
C LYS A 802 17.51 50.72 8.44
N GLU A 803 18.22 51.71 7.91
CA GLU A 803 18.70 51.71 6.52
C GLU A 803 19.92 50.80 6.29
N ASP A 804 20.65 50.45 7.35
CA ASP A 804 21.88 49.66 7.25
C ASP A 804 21.60 48.14 7.32
N PRO A 805 21.91 47.35 6.28
CA PRO A 805 21.63 45.91 6.24
C PRO A 805 22.23 45.09 7.38
N GLU A 806 23.36 45.53 7.96
CA GLU A 806 24.07 44.77 9.00
C GLU A 806 23.50 45.00 10.41
N VAL A 807 22.90 46.16 10.67
CA VAL A 807 22.41 46.56 12.00
C VAL A 807 20.92 46.86 12.07
N ARG A 808 20.20 46.85 10.94
CA ARG A 808 18.76 47.15 10.87
C ARG A 808 17.89 46.27 11.75
N ASP A 809 18.32 45.04 12.04
CA ASP A 809 17.51 44.09 12.80
C ASP A 809 17.70 44.27 14.33
N ILE A 810 18.71 45.04 14.78
CA ILE A 810 18.95 45.31 16.19
C ILE A 810 17.74 46.07 16.79
N PRO A 811 17.19 45.62 17.93
CA PRO A 811 16.04 46.26 18.55
C PRO A 811 16.44 47.58 19.22
N VAL A 812 15.71 48.65 18.90
CA VAL A 812 15.90 49.98 19.49
C VAL A 812 14.73 50.29 20.42
N ILE A 813 15.02 50.58 21.68
CA ILE A 813 14.06 50.95 22.71
C ILE A 813 14.21 52.45 22.96
N PHE A 814 13.16 53.22 22.71
CA PHE A 814 13.23 54.65 22.99
C PHE A 814 13.16 54.93 24.49
N VAL A 815 13.90 55.92 24.94
CA VAL A 815 13.84 56.45 26.29
C VAL A 815 13.34 57.91 26.21
N THR A 816 12.25 58.24 26.91
CA THR A 816 11.63 59.57 26.81
C THR A 816 11.13 60.10 28.15
N GLY A 817 11.18 61.42 28.33
CA GLY A 817 10.56 62.14 29.44
C GLY A 817 9.16 62.71 29.14
N GLU A 818 8.71 62.67 27.87
CA GLU A 818 7.42 63.22 27.43
C GLU A 818 6.30 62.17 27.41
N ASP A 819 5.16 62.48 28.05
CA ASP A 819 3.90 61.70 27.98
C ASP A 819 3.06 62.13 26.75
N SER A 820 3.59 61.97 25.54
CA SER A 820 2.78 62.19 24.32
C SER A 820 2.59 60.88 23.55
N ALA A 821 1.33 60.46 23.41
CA ALA A 821 0.96 59.29 22.59
C ALA A 821 1.38 59.45 21.12
N GLU A 822 1.60 60.69 20.67
CA GLU A 822 2.09 61.03 19.33
C GLU A 822 3.56 60.65 19.13
N ALA A 823 4.42 60.85 20.13
CA ALA A 823 5.82 60.45 20.07
C ALA A 823 5.98 58.91 20.07
N GLU A 824 5.20 58.20 20.90
CA GLU A 824 5.18 56.73 20.92
C GLU A 824 4.71 56.15 19.57
N SER A 825 3.60 56.68 19.03
CA SER A 825 3.07 56.25 17.72
C SER A 825 4.07 56.47 16.59
N THR A 826 4.78 57.60 16.62
CA THR A 826 5.81 57.92 15.62
C THR A 826 7.02 56.99 15.75
N GLY A 827 7.45 56.66 16.97
CA GLY A 827 8.55 55.72 17.22
C GLY A 827 8.27 54.32 16.68
N PHE A 828 7.08 53.76 16.94
CA PHE A 828 6.71 52.45 16.40
C PHE A 828 6.60 52.45 14.87
N LYS A 829 6.04 53.52 14.27
CA LYS A 829 5.99 53.65 12.80
C LYS A 829 7.37 53.68 12.14
N ASN A 830 8.36 54.23 12.84
CA ASN A 830 9.74 54.32 12.37
C ASN A 830 10.59 53.08 12.73
N GLY A 831 9.99 52.03 13.32
CA GLY A 831 10.65 50.75 13.57
C GLY A 831 11.31 50.59 14.94
N ALA A 832 10.91 51.39 15.95
CA ALA A 832 11.32 51.15 17.34
C ALA A 832 10.66 49.87 17.88
N ALA A 833 11.41 49.12 18.69
CA ALA A 833 10.97 47.86 19.27
C ALA A 833 10.09 48.05 20.51
N ASP A 834 10.41 49.04 21.35
CA ASP A 834 9.64 49.37 22.56
C ASP A 834 10.00 50.78 23.06
N TYR A 835 9.43 51.19 24.19
CA TYR A 835 9.75 52.46 24.84
C TYR A 835 9.80 52.34 26.37
N VAL A 836 10.57 53.22 27.01
CA VAL A 836 10.70 53.34 28.46
C VAL A 836 10.66 54.81 28.89
N LYS A 837 9.87 55.10 29.92
CA LYS A 837 9.70 56.44 30.46
C LYS A 837 10.78 56.80 31.48
N LYS A 838 11.24 58.05 31.46
CA LYS A 838 12.11 58.67 32.49
C LYS A 838 11.26 59.42 33.53
N PRO A 839 11.60 59.34 34.84
CA PRO A 839 12.67 58.53 35.44
C PRO A 839 12.38 57.03 35.40
N PHE A 840 13.43 56.21 35.32
CA PHE A 840 13.30 54.76 35.17
C PHE A 840 12.66 54.09 36.39
N SER A 841 11.68 53.22 36.16
CA SER A 841 11.38 52.14 37.10
C SER A 841 12.35 50.98 36.85
N PRO A 842 13.17 50.55 37.84
CA PRO A 842 14.17 49.51 37.64
C PRO A 842 13.60 48.21 37.06
N GLU A 843 12.45 47.77 37.57
CA GLU A 843 11.79 46.54 37.12
C GLU A 843 11.28 46.68 35.68
N VAL A 844 10.71 47.84 35.32
CA VAL A 844 10.20 48.08 33.97
C VAL A 844 11.35 48.14 32.96
N LEU A 845 12.43 48.87 33.28
CA LEU A 845 13.61 48.98 32.42
C LEU A 845 14.23 47.60 32.16
N ILE A 846 14.38 46.77 33.20
CA ILE A 846 14.91 45.42 33.09
C ILE A 846 14.01 44.54 32.22
N GLN A 847 12.70 44.51 32.48
CA GLN A 847 11.78 43.61 31.78
C GLN A 847 11.63 43.99 30.29
N ARG A 848 11.56 45.29 29.98
CA ARG A 848 11.45 45.79 28.60
C ARG A 848 12.71 45.49 27.80
N THR A 849 13.88 45.77 28.38
CA THR A 849 15.18 45.48 27.74
C THR A 849 15.36 43.98 27.53
N LYS A 850 15.05 43.16 28.54
CA LYS A 850 15.13 41.70 28.45
C LYS A 850 14.23 41.13 27.36
N ARG A 851 12.98 41.60 27.29
CA ARG A 851 12.03 41.17 26.26
C ARG A 851 12.51 41.49 24.85
N ALA A 852 13.05 42.69 24.63
CA ALA A 852 13.55 43.11 23.32
C ALA A 852 14.75 42.26 22.87
N VAL A 853 15.71 42.01 23.77
CA VAL A 853 16.88 41.15 23.51
C VAL A 853 16.44 39.71 23.22
N GLU A 854 15.54 39.13 24.03
CA GLU A 854 15.06 37.76 23.83
C GLU A 854 14.34 37.59 22.49
N LEU A 855 13.48 38.55 22.10
CA LEU A 855 12.78 38.50 20.82
C LEU A 855 13.73 38.58 19.62
N TYR A 856 14.74 39.46 19.69
CA TYR A 856 15.76 39.58 18.65
C TYR A 856 16.58 38.29 18.50
N GLN A 857 17.03 37.71 19.61
CA GLN A 857 17.77 36.44 19.60
C GLN A 857 16.94 35.28 19.06
N LEU A 858 15.64 35.23 19.39
CA LEU A 858 14.72 34.22 18.85
C LEU A 858 14.50 34.37 17.33
N GLN A 859 14.31 35.59 16.83
CA GLN A 859 14.11 35.83 15.40
C GLN A 859 15.37 35.52 14.58
N SER A 860 16.54 35.93 15.07
CA SER A 860 17.83 35.65 14.42
C SER A 860 18.15 34.14 14.42
N GLY A 861 17.87 33.46 15.54
CA GLY A 861 17.99 32.01 15.65
C GLY A 861 17.05 31.26 14.71
N LEU A 862 15.78 31.68 14.63
CA LEU A 862 14.78 31.05 13.76
C LEU A 862 15.15 31.20 12.28
N LYS A 863 15.62 32.38 11.86
CA LYS A 863 16.02 32.61 10.46
C LYS A 863 17.18 31.70 10.05
N SER A 864 18.20 31.60 10.91
CA SER A 864 19.36 30.73 10.69
C SER A 864 18.97 29.24 10.66
N GLU A 865 17.95 28.85 11.45
CA GLU A 865 17.46 27.48 11.46
C GLU A 865 16.61 27.15 10.23
N VAL A 866 15.77 28.08 9.77
CA VAL A 866 15.02 27.93 8.52
C VAL A 866 15.96 27.78 7.33
N ASP A 867 17.01 28.60 7.24
CA ASP A 867 18.00 28.51 6.17
C ASP A 867 18.74 27.16 6.20
N ARG A 868 19.11 26.67 7.40
CA ARG A 868 19.72 25.33 7.56
C ARG A 868 18.77 24.20 7.19
N GLN A 869 17.50 24.26 7.62
CA GLN A 869 16.51 23.25 7.26
C GLN A 869 16.23 23.23 5.76
N GLN A 870 16.20 24.39 5.11
CA GLN A 870 16.01 24.51 3.67
C GLN A 870 17.14 23.80 2.90
N ILE A 871 18.41 24.09 3.22
CA ILE A 871 19.57 23.45 2.59
C ILE A 871 19.56 21.94 2.84
N ARG A 872 19.23 21.51 4.07
CA ARG A 872 19.18 20.08 4.43
C ARG A 872 18.06 19.34 3.69
N SER A 873 16.89 19.96 3.55
CA SER A 873 15.75 19.40 2.82
C SER A 873 16.08 19.22 1.33
N GLU A 874 16.70 20.22 0.71
CA GLU A 874 17.14 20.17 -0.69
C GLU A 874 18.18 19.07 -0.94
N ARG A 875 19.15 18.91 -0.02
CA ARG A 875 20.15 17.84 -0.08
C ARG A 875 19.52 16.45 0.06
N LEU A 876 18.69 16.24 1.08
CA LEU A 876 18.03 14.95 1.33
C LEU A 876 17.13 14.54 0.15
N SER A 877 16.40 15.50 -0.42
CA SER A 877 15.56 15.27 -1.60
C SER A 877 16.36 14.75 -2.79
N LEU A 878 17.56 15.31 -3.01
CA LEU A 878 18.44 14.86 -4.08
C LEU A 878 19.05 13.47 -3.78
N GLU A 879 19.53 13.24 -2.56
CA GLU A 879 20.06 11.94 -2.14
C GLU A 879 19.02 10.82 -2.33
N MET A 880 17.75 11.09 -1.99
CA MET A 880 16.64 10.17 -2.25
C MET A 880 16.40 9.95 -3.74
N MET A 881 16.42 10.99 -4.58
CA MET A 881 16.29 10.84 -6.03
C MET A 881 17.44 10.03 -6.62
N MET A 882 18.68 10.23 -6.16
CA MET A 882 19.83 9.45 -6.60
C MET A 882 19.72 7.99 -6.16
N ALA A 883 19.24 7.71 -4.94
CA ALA A 883 18.99 6.35 -4.48
C ALA A 883 17.90 5.63 -5.29
N LEU A 884 16.82 6.34 -5.63
CA LEU A 884 15.75 5.83 -6.49
C LEU A 884 16.25 5.57 -7.90
N ALA A 885 16.99 6.50 -8.49
CA ALA A 885 17.60 6.33 -9.81
C ALA A 885 18.56 5.14 -9.83
N LYS A 886 19.42 4.97 -8.81
CA LYS A 886 20.27 3.78 -8.64
C LYS A 886 19.45 2.49 -8.53
N THR A 887 18.29 2.54 -7.87
CA THR A 887 17.39 1.37 -7.73
C THR A 887 16.76 0.99 -9.07
N VAL A 888 16.35 1.99 -9.87
CA VAL A 888 15.85 1.79 -11.24
C VAL A 888 16.95 1.18 -12.11
N ASP A 889 18.14 1.80 -12.08
CA ASP A 889 19.33 1.36 -12.82
C ASP A 889 19.79 -0.04 -12.39
N ALA A 890 19.60 -0.45 -11.14
CA ALA A 890 19.95 -1.79 -10.66
C ALA A 890 18.98 -2.89 -11.16
N LYS A 891 17.73 -2.53 -11.45
CA LYS A 891 16.71 -3.46 -11.99
C LYS A 891 16.99 -3.80 -13.46
N ASP A 892 17.63 -2.90 -14.18
CA ASP A 892 18.07 -3.05 -15.56
C ASP A 892 19.59 -3.34 -15.57
N HIS A 893 19.97 -4.62 -15.64
CA HIS A 893 21.37 -5.07 -15.46
C HIS A 893 22.38 -4.46 -16.46
N TYR A 894 21.92 -3.66 -17.42
CA TYR A 894 22.70 -3.05 -18.49
C TYR A 894 22.93 -1.54 -18.29
N THR A 895 22.27 -0.91 -17.33
CA THR A 895 22.27 0.56 -17.16
C THR A 895 23.12 1.03 -15.98
N ASN A 896 24.36 0.53 -15.85
CA ASN A 896 25.25 0.91 -14.75
C ASN A 896 25.50 2.43 -14.72
N GLY A 897 24.75 3.19 -13.91
CA GLY A 897 24.85 4.65 -13.79
C GLY A 897 24.25 5.45 -14.95
N HIS A 898 23.38 4.84 -15.77
CA HIS A 898 22.74 5.48 -16.93
C HIS A 898 21.97 6.75 -16.55
N SER A 899 21.08 6.66 -15.56
CA SER A 899 20.22 7.77 -15.16
C SER A 899 21.05 8.98 -14.71
N ASN A 900 22.19 8.73 -14.06
CA ASN A 900 23.11 9.79 -13.64
C ASN A 900 23.84 10.43 -14.84
N ARG A 901 24.32 9.64 -15.81
CA ARG A 901 24.97 10.18 -17.02
C ARG A 901 24.01 11.02 -17.85
N VAL A 902 22.78 10.54 -18.07
CA VAL A 902 21.74 11.28 -18.79
C VAL A 902 21.43 12.61 -18.09
N ALA A 903 21.37 12.63 -16.76
CA ALA A 903 21.18 13.86 -15.98
C ALA A 903 22.31 14.87 -16.20
N ILE A 904 23.57 14.43 -16.17
CA ILE A 904 24.76 15.26 -16.39
C ILE A 904 24.78 15.83 -17.81
N TYR A 905 24.59 14.97 -18.82
CA TYR A 905 24.52 15.40 -20.22
C TYR A 905 23.40 16.41 -20.45
N SER A 906 22.23 16.19 -19.84
CA SER A 906 21.09 17.10 -19.95
C SER A 906 21.38 18.47 -19.33
N ALA A 907 22.04 18.51 -18.19
CA ALA A 907 22.42 19.77 -17.53
C ALA A 907 23.47 20.56 -18.34
N GLU A 908 24.47 19.87 -18.91
CA GLU A 908 25.48 20.51 -19.76
C GLU A 908 24.90 21.03 -21.08
N LEU A 909 24.00 20.29 -21.71
CA LEU A 909 23.24 20.77 -22.87
C LEU A 909 22.42 22.02 -22.52
N ALA A 910 21.75 22.03 -21.37
CA ALA A 910 21.00 23.20 -20.90
C ALA A 910 21.90 24.43 -20.70
N ARG A 911 23.11 24.24 -20.15
CA ARG A 911 24.11 25.30 -20.01
C ARG A 911 24.53 25.86 -21.37
N ARG A 912 24.83 25.00 -22.35
CA ARG A 912 25.21 25.40 -23.72
C ARG A 912 24.09 26.11 -24.48
N LEU A 913 22.84 25.78 -24.17
CA LEU A 913 21.65 26.48 -24.67
C LEU A 913 21.33 27.79 -23.93
N GLY A 914 22.17 28.20 -22.96
CA GLY A 914 22.06 29.49 -22.27
C GLY A 914 21.04 29.54 -21.12
N LYS A 915 20.67 28.40 -20.53
CA LYS A 915 19.72 28.32 -19.41
C LYS A 915 20.33 28.81 -18.09
N SER A 916 19.50 29.36 -17.20
CA SER A 916 19.92 29.79 -15.86
C SER A 916 20.33 28.60 -14.98
N GLU A 917 21.09 28.86 -13.91
CA GLU A 917 21.55 27.81 -12.99
C GLU A 917 20.38 27.02 -12.35
N ALA A 918 19.28 27.71 -12.02
CA ALA A 918 18.07 27.07 -11.48
C ALA A 918 17.41 26.14 -12.51
N GLU A 919 17.36 26.54 -13.79
CA GLU A 919 16.83 25.71 -14.87
C GLU A 919 17.72 24.50 -15.16
N GLN A 920 19.05 24.66 -15.09
CA GLN A 920 20.00 23.55 -15.21
C GLN A 920 19.79 22.51 -14.10
N GLN A 921 19.60 22.94 -12.85
CA GLN A 921 19.28 22.06 -11.71
C GLN A 921 17.96 21.32 -11.90
N GLN A 922 16.95 22.00 -12.43
CA GLN A 922 15.66 21.38 -12.72
C GLN A 922 15.79 20.31 -13.81
N ILE A 923 16.49 20.59 -14.90
CA ILE A 923 16.73 19.65 -16.01
C ILE A 923 17.57 18.46 -15.53
N PHE A 924 18.56 18.67 -14.68
CA PHE A 924 19.33 17.60 -14.04
C PHE A 924 18.42 16.63 -13.27
N ARG A 925 17.56 17.14 -12.38
CA ARG A 925 16.62 16.32 -11.60
C ARG A 925 15.62 15.57 -12.50
N MET A 926 15.15 16.24 -13.57
CA MET A 926 14.27 15.61 -14.57
C MET A 926 14.97 14.49 -15.32
N GLY A 927 16.23 14.68 -15.72
CA GLY A 927 17.05 13.64 -16.34
C GLY A 927 17.35 12.47 -15.40
N LEU A 928 17.55 12.73 -14.10
CA LEU A 928 17.81 11.68 -13.12
C LEU A 928 16.61 10.73 -12.92
N MET A 929 15.39 11.26 -13.03
CA MET A 929 14.15 10.52 -12.78
C MET A 929 13.40 10.12 -14.06
N HIS A 930 13.96 10.37 -15.25
CA HIS A 930 13.24 10.21 -16.52
C HIS A 930 12.73 8.77 -16.74
N ASP A 931 13.47 7.78 -16.25
CA ASP A 931 13.24 6.36 -16.49
C ASP A 931 12.56 5.62 -15.31
N ILE A 932 12.10 6.34 -14.28
CA ILE A 932 11.52 5.77 -13.04
C ILE A 932 10.38 4.78 -13.30
N GLY A 933 9.65 4.95 -14.40
CA GLY A 933 8.55 4.08 -14.79
C GLY A 933 8.95 2.65 -15.17
N LYS A 934 10.24 2.38 -15.43
CA LYS A 934 10.75 1.02 -15.68
C LYS A 934 10.52 0.08 -14.48
N ILE A 935 10.32 0.62 -13.27
CA ILE A 935 9.90 -0.16 -12.09
C ILE A 935 8.62 -0.95 -12.37
N GLY A 936 7.70 -0.43 -13.18
CA GLY A 936 6.44 -1.11 -13.52
C GLY A 936 6.55 -2.19 -14.60
N VAL A 937 7.73 -2.40 -15.20
CA VAL A 937 7.96 -3.40 -16.26
C VAL A 937 8.56 -4.67 -15.64
N SER A 938 8.12 -5.85 -16.09
CA SER A 938 8.64 -7.16 -15.61
C SER A 938 10.14 -7.31 -15.91
N GLU A 939 10.90 -7.88 -14.97
CA GLU A 939 12.32 -8.17 -15.13
C GLU A 939 12.60 -9.11 -16.30
N ASP A 940 11.71 -10.08 -16.56
CA ASP A 940 11.84 -11.02 -17.68
C ASP A 940 11.81 -10.32 -19.05
N ILE A 941 11.14 -9.16 -19.12
CA ILE A 941 11.02 -8.35 -20.34
C ILE A 941 12.18 -7.35 -20.43
N LEU A 942 12.52 -6.69 -19.32
CA LEU A 942 13.63 -5.74 -19.25
C LEU A 942 14.98 -6.42 -19.56
N ASN A 943 15.22 -7.60 -18.98
CA ASN A 943 16.48 -8.32 -19.08
C ASN A 943 16.50 -9.42 -20.16
N LYS A 944 15.48 -9.46 -21.03
CA LYS A 944 15.35 -10.48 -22.08
C LYS A 944 16.58 -10.45 -23.01
N THR A 945 17.06 -11.63 -23.41
CA THR A 945 18.23 -11.85 -24.31
C THR A 945 17.87 -12.28 -25.75
N SER A 946 16.57 -12.31 -26.10
CA SER A 946 16.07 -12.33 -27.49
C SER A 946 15.22 -11.10 -27.85
N ARG A 947 15.16 -10.73 -29.15
CA ARG A 947 14.40 -9.56 -29.66
C ARG A 947 12.97 -9.54 -29.09
N LEU A 948 12.57 -8.40 -28.55
CA LEU A 948 11.23 -8.17 -28.02
C LEU A 948 10.17 -8.35 -29.12
N THR A 949 9.07 -8.99 -28.76
CA THR A 949 7.85 -9.03 -29.57
C THR A 949 7.18 -7.65 -29.59
N ASP A 950 6.29 -7.41 -30.56
CA ASP A 950 5.56 -6.14 -30.64
C ASP A 950 4.73 -5.86 -29.37
N GLU A 951 4.18 -6.90 -28.74
CA GLU A 951 3.43 -6.79 -27.48
C GLU A 951 4.34 -6.41 -26.30
N GLU A 952 5.50 -7.08 -26.16
CA GLU A 952 6.48 -6.76 -25.12
C GLU A 952 7.08 -5.35 -25.30
N PHE A 953 7.34 -4.94 -26.53
CA PHE A 953 7.80 -3.59 -26.85
C PHE A 953 6.75 -2.52 -26.49
N MET A 954 5.46 -2.83 -26.68
CA MET A 954 4.37 -1.96 -26.23
C MET A 954 4.24 -1.90 -24.71
N GLN A 955 4.61 -2.96 -23.99
CA GLN A 955 4.68 -2.95 -22.52
C GLN A 955 5.82 -2.06 -22.01
N ILE A 956 7.02 -2.15 -22.62
CA ILE A 956 8.14 -1.26 -22.27
C ILE A 956 7.73 0.20 -22.49
N LYS A 957 7.08 0.52 -23.61
CA LYS A 957 6.64 1.88 -23.89
C LYS A 957 5.75 2.47 -22.78
N ARG A 958 4.94 1.69 -22.09
CA ARG A 958 4.10 2.19 -20.99
C ARG A 958 4.88 2.80 -19.82
N HIS A 959 6.21 2.58 -19.72
CA HIS A 959 7.02 3.14 -18.65
C HIS A 959 6.96 4.68 -18.60
N THR A 960 6.81 5.38 -19.72
CA THR A 960 6.70 6.86 -19.71
C THR A 960 5.40 7.32 -19.05
N VAL A 961 4.31 6.57 -19.22
CA VAL A 961 3.03 6.82 -18.56
C VAL A 961 3.11 6.50 -17.08
N ILE A 962 3.63 5.30 -16.74
CA ILE A 962 3.79 4.85 -15.35
C ILE A 962 4.71 5.82 -14.58
N GLY A 963 5.83 6.22 -15.18
CA GLY A 963 6.79 7.14 -14.58
C GLY A 963 6.18 8.53 -14.36
N SER A 964 5.41 9.03 -15.34
CA SER A 964 4.65 10.27 -15.18
C SER A 964 3.61 10.18 -14.06
N GLU A 965 2.91 9.05 -13.91
CA GLU A 965 1.92 8.85 -12.85
C GLU A 965 2.59 8.80 -11.48
N ILE A 966 3.69 8.05 -11.33
CA ILE A 966 4.50 8.00 -10.10
C ILE A 966 4.95 9.40 -9.69
N LEU A 967 5.55 10.15 -10.63
CA LEU A 967 6.10 11.48 -10.37
C LEU A 967 5.03 12.57 -10.25
N SER A 968 3.81 12.35 -10.76
CA SER A 968 2.71 13.32 -10.62
C SER A 968 2.30 13.54 -9.16
N SER A 969 2.63 12.60 -8.28
CA SER A 969 2.45 12.75 -6.83
C SER A 969 3.33 13.85 -6.23
N ILE A 970 4.49 14.14 -6.86
CA ILE A 970 5.49 15.11 -6.42
C ILE A 970 5.12 16.51 -6.96
N THR A 971 4.34 17.26 -6.19
CA THR A 971 3.85 18.59 -6.61
C THR A 971 4.88 19.71 -6.51
N GLU A 972 5.95 19.53 -5.73
CA GLU A 972 6.99 20.54 -5.53
C GLU A 972 7.90 20.68 -6.77
N MET A 973 7.97 19.66 -7.62
CA MET A 973 8.77 19.64 -8.84
C MET A 973 7.94 19.15 -10.04
N PRO A 974 6.95 19.93 -10.51
CA PRO A 974 5.99 19.48 -11.53
C PRO A 974 6.65 19.11 -12.86
N GLY A 975 7.83 19.66 -13.15
CA GLY A 975 8.62 19.31 -14.34
C GLY A 975 9.06 17.85 -14.39
N LEU A 976 9.20 17.15 -13.26
CA LEU A 976 9.62 15.74 -13.21
C LEU A 976 8.67 14.82 -13.99
N ALA A 977 7.37 14.97 -13.75
CA ALA A 977 6.35 14.19 -14.45
C ALA A 977 6.38 14.46 -15.97
N THR A 978 6.57 15.71 -16.36
CA THR A 978 6.71 16.09 -17.77
C THR A 978 7.94 15.47 -18.43
N GLY A 979 9.08 15.47 -17.73
CA GLY A 979 10.32 14.85 -18.18
C GLY A 979 10.14 13.35 -18.41
N ALA A 980 9.61 12.62 -17.42
CA ALA A 980 9.37 11.19 -17.56
C ALA A 980 8.34 10.84 -18.65
N ARG A 981 7.31 11.69 -18.85
CA ARG A 981 6.27 11.43 -19.84
C ARG A 981 6.74 11.57 -21.29
N SER A 982 7.57 12.58 -21.59
CA SER A 982 7.78 13.04 -22.97
C SER A 982 9.24 12.95 -23.45
N HIS A 983 10.13 12.25 -22.76
CA HIS A 983 11.57 12.21 -23.08
C HIS A 983 11.95 11.33 -24.28
N HIS A 984 10.99 10.74 -25.02
CA HIS A 984 11.29 9.89 -26.18
C HIS A 984 10.69 10.44 -27.47
N GLU A 985 11.55 10.62 -28.48
CA GLU A 985 11.21 11.01 -29.85
C GLU A 985 11.53 9.89 -30.86
N LYS A 986 10.63 9.66 -31.81
CA LYS A 986 10.85 8.74 -32.94
C LYS A 986 11.63 9.44 -34.07
N TYR A 987 12.20 8.62 -34.97
CA TYR A 987 12.88 9.11 -36.19
C TYR A 987 12.01 10.01 -37.10
N ASP A 988 10.68 9.96 -37.01
CA ASP A 988 9.76 10.83 -37.75
C ASP A 988 9.40 12.14 -37.01
N GLY A 989 10.08 12.40 -35.89
CA GLY A 989 9.88 13.54 -34.99
C GLY A 989 8.64 13.47 -34.11
N SER A 990 7.91 12.34 -34.07
CA SER A 990 6.80 12.15 -33.11
C SER A 990 7.29 11.61 -31.76
N GLY A 991 6.92 12.30 -30.69
CA GLY A 991 7.10 11.82 -29.31
C GLY A 991 6.08 10.75 -28.92
N TYR A 992 6.43 9.88 -27.98
CA TYR A 992 5.51 8.92 -27.34
C TYR A 992 5.46 9.21 -25.82
N PRO A 993 4.29 9.11 -25.14
CA PRO A 993 3.04 8.48 -25.55
C PRO A 993 2.10 9.36 -26.38
N ASP A 994 2.25 10.68 -26.31
CA ASP A 994 1.20 11.61 -26.72
C ASP A 994 1.24 12.03 -28.20
N GLY A 995 2.25 11.61 -28.98
CA GLY A 995 2.34 11.89 -30.41
C GLY A 995 2.76 13.33 -30.78
N LEU A 996 3.18 14.12 -29.80
CA LEU A 996 3.62 15.52 -29.96
C LEU A 996 4.81 15.64 -30.94
N LYS A 997 4.97 16.78 -31.61
CA LYS A 997 6.04 17.00 -32.60
C LYS A 997 6.77 18.33 -32.42
N GLY A 998 8.08 18.32 -32.60
CA GLY A 998 8.89 19.54 -32.67
C GLY A 998 8.81 20.39 -31.39
N LYS A 999 8.29 21.61 -31.49
CA LYS A 999 8.18 22.55 -30.34
C LYS A 999 6.99 22.26 -29.42
N ASP A 1000 6.09 21.37 -29.82
CA ASP A 1000 4.99 20.93 -28.95
C ASP A 1000 5.50 19.97 -27.84
N ILE A 1001 6.69 19.38 -28.02
CA ILE A 1001 7.39 18.62 -26.99
C ILE A 1001 8.12 19.62 -26.07
N PRO A 1002 7.93 19.56 -24.74
CA PRO A 1002 8.60 20.44 -23.80
C PRO A 1002 10.11 20.46 -23.99
N GLU A 1003 10.72 21.65 -23.99
CA GLU A 1003 12.14 21.83 -24.30
C GLU A 1003 13.07 20.96 -23.43
N ALA A 1004 12.80 20.89 -22.13
CA ALA A 1004 13.55 20.04 -21.20
C ALA A 1004 13.46 18.55 -21.56
N ALA A 1005 12.33 18.08 -22.08
CA ALA A 1005 12.17 16.68 -22.51
C ALA A 1005 12.95 16.39 -23.79
N ARG A 1006 13.06 17.36 -24.71
CA ARG A 1006 13.88 17.24 -25.92
C ARG A 1006 15.38 17.18 -25.60
N ILE A 1007 15.81 17.95 -24.60
CA ILE A 1007 17.18 17.91 -24.06
C ILE A 1007 17.48 16.52 -23.48
N ILE A 1008 16.59 16.00 -22.63
CA ILE A 1008 16.73 14.65 -22.04
C ILE A 1008 16.71 13.58 -23.13
N CYS A 1009 15.84 13.70 -24.15
CA CYS A 1009 15.78 12.75 -25.27
C CYS A 1009 17.11 12.66 -26.03
N ALA A 1010 17.76 13.81 -26.29
CA ALA A 1010 19.06 13.83 -26.96
C ALA A 1010 20.15 13.19 -26.08
N ALA A 1011 20.15 13.49 -24.77
CA ALA A 1011 21.09 12.90 -23.81
C ALA A 1011 20.91 11.38 -23.66
N ASP A 1012 19.68 10.89 -23.53
CA ASP A 1012 19.36 9.47 -23.45
C ASP A 1012 19.73 8.72 -24.73
N CYS A 1013 19.39 9.27 -25.91
CA CYS A 1013 19.79 8.65 -27.18
C CYS A 1013 21.32 8.58 -27.35
N TYR A 1014 22.04 9.61 -26.90
CA TYR A 1014 23.50 9.58 -26.90
C TYR A 1014 24.02 8.45 -26.01
N ASP A 1015 23.59 8.40 -24.74
CA ASP A 1015 24.00 7.34 -23.81
C ASP A 1015 23.64 5.94 -24.31
N ALA A 1016 22.48 5.79 -24.96
CA ALA A 1016 22.05 4.54 -25.56
C ALA A 1016 22.94 4.05 -26.71
N MET A 1017 23.54 4.98 -27.47
CA MET A 1017 24.46 4.65 -28.57
C MET A 1017 25.89 4.40 -28.08
N THR A 1018 26.30 4.99 -26.96
CA THR A 1018 27.68 4.95 -26.45
C THR A 1018 27.89 3.96 -25.29
N SER A 1019 26.82 3.39 -24.73
CA SER A 1019 26.89 2.40 -23.64
C SER A 1019 26.67 0.95 -24.11
N THR A 1020 27.17 -0.02 -23.36
CA THR A 1020 26.99 -1.45 -23.62
C THR A 1020 25.56 -1.89 -23.29
N ARG A 1021 24.89 -2.56 -24.24
CA ARG A 1021 23.53 -3.11 -24.06
C ARG A 1021 23.46 -4.58 -24.49
N THR A 1022 22.42 -5.30 -24.07
CA THR A 1022 22.21 -6.74 -24.29
C THR A 1022 22.41 -7.21 -25.75
N TYR A 1023 22.09 -6.36 -26.73
CA TYR A 1023 22.16 -6.70 -28.17
C TYR A 1023 23.02 -5.76 -29.01
N SER A 1024 23.61 -4.73 -28.40
CA SER A 1024 24.32 -3.68 -29.14
C SER A 1024 25.62 -3.35 -28.45
N LYS A 1025 26.68 -3.28 -29.25
CA LYS A 1025 27.97 -2.77 -28.80
C LYS A 1025 27.97 -1.23 -28.89
N PRO A 1026 28.72 -0.54 -28.01
CA PRO A 1026 28.96 0.89 -28.14
C PRO A 1026 29.40 1.26 -29.56
N MET A 1027 28.80 2.31 -30.11
CA MET A 1027 29.18 2.84 -31.41
C MET A 1027 30.49 3.63 -31.31
N GLU A 1028 31.20 3.73 -32.43
CA GLU A 1028 32.32 4.68 -32.55
C GLU A 1028 31.79 6.11 -32.51
N GLN A 1029 32.46 7.01 -31.78
CA GLN A 1029 32.04 8.40 -31.58
C GLN A 1029 31.70 9.13 -32.90
N GLN A 1030 32.50 8.93 -33.95
CA GLN A 1030 32.26 9.51 -35.26
C GLN A 1030 30.93 9.05 -35.90
N LYS A 1031 30.51 7.81 -35.64
CA LYS A 1031 29.22 7.29 -36.12
C LYS A 1031 28.06 7.90 -35.33
N VAL A 1032 28.20 8.04 -34.01
CA VAL A 1032 27.22 8.72 -33.15
C VAL A 1032 27.04 10.18 -33.57
N ARG A 1033 28.15 10.88 -33.81
CA ARG A 1033 28.14 12.25 -34.34
C ARG A 1033 27.39 12.35 -35.67
N ASN A 1034 27.69 11.46 -36.63
CA ASN A 1034 27.03 11.44 -37.92
C ASN A 1034 25.52 11.13 -37.80
N GLU A 1035 25.12 10.34 -36.80
CA GLU A 1035 23.73 10.05 -36.50
C GLU A 1035 22.99 11.30 -36.01
N PHE A 1036 23.57 12.09 -35.09
CA PHE A 1036 23.00 13.38 -34.67
C PHE A 1036 22.89 14.38 -35.82
N ILE A 1037 23.85 14.42 -36.75
CA ILE A 1037 23.78 15.25 -37.95
C ILE A 1037 22.62 14.79 -38.86
N ARG A 1038 22.50 13.47 -39.08
CA ARG A 1038 21.46 12.89 -39.92
C ARG A 1038 20.06 13.13 -39.35
N CYS A 1039 19.93 13.03 -38.04
CA CYS A 1039 18.66 13.11 -37.33
C CYS A 1039 18.29 14.53 -36.87
N SER A 1040 19.15 15.53 -37.11
CA SER A 1040 18.86 16.93 -36.85
C SER A 1040 17.66 17.42 -37.68
N GLY A 1041 16.67 18.02 -37.01
CA GLY A 1041 15.42 18.47 -37.65
C GLY A 1041 14.42 17.36 -37.98
N THR A 1042 14.74 16.09 -37.64
CA THR A 1042 13.79 14.97 -37.67
C THR A 1042 13.56 14.46 -36.24
N GLN A 1043 14.41 13.57 -35.73
CA GLN A 1043 14.32 13.04 -34.36
C GLN A 1043 14.76 14.03 -33.28
N PHE A 1044 15.71 14.91 -33.59
CA PHE A 1044 16.27 15.85 -32.61
C PHE A 1044 15.99 17.29 -33.03
N ASP A 1045 15.63 18.12 -32.05
CA ASP A 1045 15.54 19.58 -32.26
C ASP A 1045 16.89 20.11 -32.79
N PRO A 1046 16.91 20.96 -33.85
CA PRO A 1046 18.14 21.43 -34.46
C PRO A 1046 19.09 22.14 -33.49
N ASP A 1047 18.57 22.92 -32.53
CA ASP A 1047 19.37 23.68 -31.58
C ASP A 1047 19.99 22.73 -30.53
N VAL A 1048 19.22 21.75 -30.05
CA VAL A 1048 19.70 20.71 -29.13
C VAL A 1048 20.72 19.80 -29.82
N ALA A 1049 20.47 19.40 -31.08
CA ALA A 1049 21.39 18.58 -31.87
C ALA A 1049 22.71 19.31 -32.14
N ALA A 1050 22.67 20.62 -32.44
CA ALA A 1050 23.87 21.43 -32.60
C ALA A 1050 24.69 21.49 -31.31
N ALA A 1051 24.04 21.70 -30.16
CA ALA A 1051 24.69 21.69 -28.86
C ALA A 1051 25.32 20.32 -28.53
N MET A 1052 24.64 19.21 -28.85
CA MET A 1052 25.17 17.86 -28.66
C MET A 1052 26.35 17.57 -29.59
N ILE A 1053 26.28 17.97 -30.87
CA ILE A 1053 27.41 17.80 -31.81
C ILE A 1053 28.64 18.55 -31.31
N GLN A 1054 28.46 19.78 -30.81
CA GLN A 1054 29.55 20.55 -30.22
C GLN A 1054 30.11 19.86 -28.97
N MET A 1055 29.26 19.32 -28.12
CA MET A 1055 29.68 18.57 -26.93
C MET A 1055 30.48 17.32 -27.30
N ILE A 1056 30.08 16.59 -28.35
CA ILE A 1056 30.82 15.44 -28.90
C ILE A 1056 32.15 15.88 -29.51
N ASP A 1057 32.19 17.02 -30.22
CA ASP A 1057 33.41 17.55 -30.84
C ASP A 1057 34.45 18.01 -29.80
N ASP A 1058 33.99 18.47 -28.63
CA ASP A 1058 34.86 18.85 -27.50
C ASP A 1058 35.44 17.62 -26.77
N ASP A 1059 34.76 16.47 -26.82
CA ASP A 1059 35.19 15.20 -26.22
C ASP A 1059 36.19 14.43 -27.11
N ALA A 1060 37.38 15.02 -27.33
CA ALA A 1060 38.38 14.49 -28.27
C ALA A 1060 38.88 13.08 -27.94
N ASP A 1061 38.88 12.71 -26.64
CA ASP A 1061 39.37 11.41 -26.15
C ASP A 1061 38.25 10.36 -25.98
N TYR A 1062 37.02 10.70 -26.39
CA TYR A 1062 35.82 9.88 -26.26
C TYR A 1062 35.59 9.37 -24.83
N ILE A 1063 35.73 10.25 -23.84
CA ILE A 1063 35.55 9.93 -22.42
C ILE A 1063 34.08 10.04 -21.98
N MET A 1064 33.19 10.67 -22.75
CA MET A 1064 31.74 10.70 -22.50
C MET A 1064 31.07 9.38 -22.92
N ASN A 1065 31.52 8.27 -22.37
CA ASN A 1065 30.93 6.94 -22.52
C ASN A 1065 30.91 6.22 -21.16
N GLU A 1066 30.50 4.95 -21.13
CA GLU A 1066 30.39 4.18 -19.88
C GLU A 1066 31.72 3.96 -19.12
N GLN A 1067 32.88 4.25 -19.72
CA GLN A 1067 34.22 4.00 -19.17
C GLN A 1067 34.85 5.22 -18.48
N GLY A 1068 34.30 6.42 -18.68
CA GLY A 1068 34.83 7.67 -18.12
C GLY A 1068 33.88 8.31 -17.09
N PHE A 1069 34.37 8.53 -15.87
CA PHE A 1069 33.68 9.37 -14.89
C PHE A 1069 34.15 10.82 -15.10
N THR A 1070 33.32 11.67 -15.71
CA THR A 1070 33.78 12.96 -16.27
C THR A 1070 33.64 14.13 -15.29
N ASN A 1071 34.67 14.39 -14.47
CA ASN A 1071 34.87 15.71 -13.85
C ASN A 1071 35.62 16.70 -14.77
N GLU A 1072 36.23 16.22 -15.86
CA GLU A 1072 37.10 17.05 -16.73
C GLU A 1072 36.34 17.79 -17.87
N ILE A 1073 35.17 17.30 -18.30
CA ILE A 1073 34.38 17.90 -19.39
C ILE A 1073 33.27 18.81 -18.87
N TRP A 1074 32.80 18.57 -17.64
CA TRP A 1074 31.68 19.30 -17.09
C TRP A 1074 32.13 20.62 -16.45
N GLN A 1075 31.54 21.73 -16.92
CA GLN A 1075 31.79 23.09 -16.41
C GLN A 1075 30.49 23.68 -15.82
N GLY A 1076 29.72 22.83 -15.13
CA GLY A 1076 28.45 23.20 -14.51
C GLY A 1076 28.63 24.11 -13.30
N SER A 1077 27.53 24.54 -12.68
CA SER A 1077 27.64 25.36 -11.47
C SER A 1077 28.25 24.57 -10.32
N ALA A 1078 29.09 25.22 -9.51
CA ALA A 1078 29.72 24.64 -8.31
C ALA A 1078 28.70 23.95 -7.37
N LYS A 1079 27.44 24.41 -7.40
CA LYS A 1079 26.34 23.87 -6.60
C LYS A 1079 25.84 22.53 -7.14
N ILE A 1080 25.81 22.35 -8.47
CA ILE A 1080 25.51 21.04 -9.06
C ILE A 1080 26.71 20.11 -8.89
N GLU A 1081 27.94 20.63 -8.96
CA GLU A 1081 29.16 19.85 -8.69
C GLU A 1081 29.16 19.23 -7.29
N GLU A 1082 28.85 20.01 -6.26
CA GLU A 1082 28.62 19.51 -4.88
C GLU A 1082 27.50 18.46 -4.80
N LEU A 1083 26.47 18.60 -5.63
CA LEU A 1083 25.27 17.76 -5.62
C LEU A 1083 25.42 16.46 -6.45
N ALA A 1084 26.24 16.47 -7.51
CA ALA A 1084 26.56 15.33 -8.38
C ALA A 1084 27.76 14.53 -7.84
N ALA A 1085 28.67 15.20 -7.12
CA ALA A 1085 29.69 14.61 -6.27
C ALA A 1085 29.07 13.95 -5.03
N GLY A 1086 28.18 12.97 -5.20
CA GLY A 1086 27.69 12.19 -4.07
C GLY A 1086 28.86 11.49 -3.39
N GLU A 1087 29.32 11.98 -2.24
CA GLU A 1087 30.42 11.56 -1.34
C GLU A 1087 31.79 11.15 -1.97
N ASN A 1088 31.87 10.84 -3.26
CA ASN A 1088 33.02 10.22 -3.90
C ASN A 1088 33.89 11.17 -4.72
N ALA A 1089 33.49 12.43 -4.98
CA ALA A 1089 34.34 13.37 -5.72
C ALA A 1089 35.13 14.35 -4.84
N LEU A 1090 34.91 14.36 -3.51
CA LEU A 1090 35.84 14.95 -2.54
C LEU A 1090 37.02 14.01 -2.23
N ALA A 1091 36.89 12.72 -2.56
CA ALA A 1091 37.91 11.69 -2.32
C ALA A 1091 39.24 11.92 -3.06
N GLU A 1092 39.30 12.75 -4.10
CA GLU A 1092 40.58 13.06 -4.78
C GLU A 1092 41.37 14.22 -4.18
N LYS A 1093 40.92 14.82 -3.06
CA LYS A 1093 41.72 15.80 -2.28
C LYS A 1093 41.81 15.52 -0.78
N GLY A 1094 41.57 14.28 -0.35
CA GLY A 1094 41.67 13.86 1.05
C GLY A 1094 43.10 13.72 1.61
N PHE A 1095 43.24 12.97 2.71
CA PHE A 1095 44.49 12.64 3.39
C PHE A 1095 45.43 11.70 2.60
N ASN A 1096 45.06 11.34 1.38
CA ASN A 1096 45.89 10.57 0.45
C ASN A 1096 47.16 11.37 0.10
N GLY A 1097 48.33 10.84 0.50
CA GLY A 1097 49.64 11.46 0.35
C GLY A 1097 50.45 11.62 1.64
N ILE A 1098 49.89 11.34 2.82
CA ILE A 1098 50.66 11.26 4.08
C ILE A 1098 51.39 9.92 4.10
N GLU A 1099 52.73 9.96 4.01
CA GLU A 1099 53.57 8.75 4.02
C GLU A 1099 53.32 7.91 5.29
N GLY A 1100 52.88 6.66 5.12
CA GLY A 1100 52.56 5.74 6.21
C GLY A 1100 51.09 5.72 6.67
N LEU A 1101 50.19 6.47 6.00
CA LEU A 1101 48.75 6.50 6.26
C LEU A 1101 47.97 6.03 5.02
N ASP A 1102 47.20 4.96 5.15
CA ASP A 1102 46.24 4.49 4.14
C ASP A 1102 44.84 5.06 4.47
N ALA A 1103 44.49 6.16 3.79
CA ALA A 1103 43.25 6.88 4.08
C ALA A 1103 42.00 6.08 3.68
N ASP A 1104 42.07 5.29 2.61
CA ASP A 1104 40.92 4.50 2.15
C ASP A 1104 40.57 3.40 3.17
N THR A 1105 41.60 2.72 3.71
CA THR A 1105 41.42 1.74 4.78
C THR A 1105 40.92 2.41 6.07
N GLY A 1106 41.45 3.58 6.41
CA GLY A 1106 41.02 4.35 7.59
C GLY A 1106 39.57 4.83 7.51
N ILE A 1107 39.14 5.38 6.36
CA ILE A 1107 37.76 5.83 6.12
C ILE A 1107 36.78 4.67 6.29
N LYS A 1108 37.16 3.49 5.77
CA LYS A 1108 36.37 2.27 5.92
C LYS A 1108 36.23 1.83 7.38
N HIS A 1109 37.29 1.94 8.18
CA HIS A 1109 37.25 1.60 9.61
C HIS A 1109 36.43 2.61 10.44
N CYS A 1110 36.44 3.89 10.05
CA CYS A 1110 35.71 4.96 10.75
C CYS A 1110 34.25 5.11 10.29
N GLY A 1111 33.82 4.38 9.27
CA GLY A 1111 32.43 4.36 8.81
C GLY A 1111 31.99 5.63 8.10
N GLY A 1112 32.91 6.35 7.47
CA GLY A 1112 32.65 7.59 6.72
C GLY A 1112 33.77 8.62 6.87
N GLU A 1113 33.86 9.57 5.92
CA GLU A 1113 34.96 10.53 5.83
C GLU A 1113 34.93 11.59 6.95
N ASP A 1114 33.74 12.05 7.37
CA ASP A 1114 33.58 12.98 8.50
C ASP A 1114 34.05 12.36 9.82
N ASN A 1115 33.67 11.10 10.06
CA ASN A 1115 34.14 10.34 11.23
C ASN A 1115 35.64 10.04 11.14
N TYR A 1116 36.17 9.81 9.93
CA TYR A 1116 37.59 9.61 9.72
C TYR A 1116 38.40 10.86 10.10
N LYS A 1117 37.96 12.04 9.67
CA LYS A 1117 38.59 13.31 10.05
C LYS A 1117 38.58 13.54 11.57
N LEU A 1118 37.44 13.36 12.21
CA LEU A 1118 37.32 13.47 13.68
C LEU A 1118 38.22 12.46 14.41
N THR A 1119 38.34 11.24 13.87
CA THR A 1119 39.21 10.20 14.43
C THR A 1119 40.69 10.56 14.26
N LEU A 1120 41.08 11.16 13.12
CA LEU A 1120 42.44 11.67 12.90
C LEU A 1120 42.79 12.83 13.85
N GLU A 1121 41.85 13.74 14.09
CA GLU A 1121 41.99 14.84 15.07
C GLU A 1121 42.17 14.29 16.50
N ALA A 1122 41.30 13.38 16.93
CA ALA A 1122 41.38 12.74 18.23
C ALA A 1122 42.68 11.92 18.40
N PHE A 1123 43.13 11.25 17.34
CA PHE A 1123 44.41 10.52 17.34
C PHE A 1123 45.60 11.47 17.51
N ALA A 1124 45.60 12.61 16.79
CA ALA A 1124 46.65 13.61 16.90
C ALA A 1124 46.69 14.26 18.30
N GLU A 1125 45.53 14.58 18.87
CA GLU A 1125 45.42 15.10 20.24
C GLU A 1125 45.89 14.11 21.31
N SER A 1126 45.67 12.80 21.08
CA SER A 1126 46.05 11.75 22.03
C SER A 1126 47.52 11.31 21.91
N ALA A 1127 48.23 11.71 20.86
CA ALA A 1127 49.59 11.24 20.56
C ALA A 1127 50.62 11.65 21.63
N GLU A 1128 50.47 12.84 22.22
CA GLU A 1128 51.34 13.32 23.30
C GLU A 1128 51.16 12.48 24.56
N GLU A 1129 49.91 12.15 24.93
CA GLU A 1129 49.62 11.26 26.08
C GLU A 1129 50.19 9.86 25.88
N TYR A 1130 50.06 9.29 24.68
CA TYR A 1130 50.67 7.99 24.34
C TYR A 1130 52.19 8.04 24.50
N THR A 1131 52.82 9.12 24.03
CA THR A 1131 54.27 9.29 24.08
C THR A 1131 54.76 9.38 25.52
N GLU A 1132 54.15 10.24 26.35
CA GLU A 1132 54.53 10.40 27.75
C GLU A 1132 54.29 9.13 28.57
N SER A 1133 53.12 8.52 28.40
CA SER A 1133 52.72 7.32 29.15
C SER A 1133 53.64 6.13 28.84
N ILE A 1134 53.86 5.85 27.55
CA ILE A 1134 54.70 4.71 27.13
C ILE A 1134 56.14 4.93 27.61
N ARG A 1135 56.71 6.14 27.40
CA ARG A 1135 58.08 6.43 27.83
C ARG A 1135 58.24 6.33 29.35
N LYS A 1136 57.26 6.81 30.12
CA LYS A 1136 57.26 6.70 31.59
C LYS A 1136 57.23 5.24 32.04
N PHE A 1137 56.27 4.43 31.58
CA PHE A 1137 56.14 3.04 32.02
C PHE A 1137 57.34 2.18 31.61
N VAL A 1138 57.94 2.46 30.45
CA VAL A 1138 59.18 1.79 30.02
C VAL A 1138 60.36 2.18 30.92
N ALA A 1139 60.50 3.46 31.30
CA ALA A 1139 61.57 3.91 32.20
C ALA A 1139 61.42 3.36 33.63
N GLU A 1140 60.19 3.22 34.11
CA GLU A 1140 59.86 2.64 35.42
C GLU A 1140 59.90 1.10 35.43
N ASN A 1141 60.18 0.47 34.28
CA ASN A 1141 60.17 -0.98 34.08
C ASN A 1141 58.82 -1.65 34.41
N ASP A 1142 57.73 -0.89 34.28
CA ASP A 1142 56.35 -1.36 34.46
C ASP A 1142 55.85 -2.02 33.16
N ARG A 1143 56.12 -3.32 33.06
CA ARG A 1143 55.84 -4.11 31.85
C ARG A 1143 54.35 -4.21 31.54
N GLU A 1144 53.50 -4.23 32.56
CA GLU A 1144 52.05 -4.42 32.38
C GLU A 1144 51.41 -3.17 31.78
N ASN A 1145 51.68 -2.00 32.36
CA ASN A 1145 51.12 -0.74 31.85
C ASN A 1145 51.74 -0.32 30.50
N ALA A 1146 53.03 -0.61 30.27
CA ALA A 1146 53.65 -0.41 28.96
C ALA A 1146 52.98 -1.27 27.88
N MET A 1147 52.65 -2.53 28.19
CA MET A 1147 51.93 -3.43 27.29
C MET A 1147 50.53 -2.90 26.97
N ILE A 1148 49.77 -2.45 27.97
CA ILE A 1148 48.42 -1.89 27.78
C ILE A 1148 48.46 -0.67 26.87
N LYS A 1149 49.36 0.30 27.12
CA LYS A 1149 49.44 1.51 26.31
C LYS A 1149 49.90 1.22 24.87
N LEU A 1150 50.79 0.25 24.67
CA LEU A 1150 51.19 -0.20 23.32
C LEU A 1150 50.04 -0.94 22.59
N HIS A 1151 49.23 -1.71 23.31
CA HIS A 1151 48.03 -2.35 22.77
C HIS A 1151 46.99 -1.30 22.31
N SER A 1152 46.75 -0.27 23.13
CA SER A 1152 45.88 0.85 22.79
C SER A 1152 46.39 1.63 21.58
N LEU A 1153 47.69 1.95 21.54
CA LEU A 1153 48.30 2.65 20.41
C LEU A 1153 48.20 1.84 19.11
N LYS A 1154 48.42 0.51 19.17
CA LYS A 1154 48.22 -0.38 18.03
C LYS A 1154 46.80 -0.31 17.48
N GLY A 1155 45.81 -0.39 18.36
CA GLY A 1155 44.40 -0.29 17.97
C GLY A 1155 44.10 1.04 17.29
N ALA A 1156 44.48 2.14 17.94
CA ALA A 1156 44.25 3.49 17.43
C ALA A 1156 44.96 3.74 16.07
N ALA A 1157 46.20 3.27 15.91
CA ALA A 1157 46.96 3.40 14.67
C ALA A 1157 46.32 2.62 13.50
N ARG A 1158 45.83 1.40 13.73
CA ARG A 1158 45.15 0.62 12.69
C ARG A 1158 43.78 1.17 12.32
N THR A 1159 43.05 1.72 13.29
CA THR A 1159 41.77 2.39 13.02
C THR A 1159 41.94 3.54 12.03
N ILE A 1160 43.03 4.31 12.13
CA ILE A 1160 43.28 5.41 11.19
C ILE A 1160 43.97 4.99 9.88
N GLY A 1161 44.30 3.71 9.70
CA GLY A 1161 45.02 3.21 8.52
C GLY A 1161 46.55 3.36 8.58
N ALA A 1162 47.14 3.58 9.76
CA ALA A 1162 48.58 3.68 9.96
C ALA A 1162 49.22 2.32 10.35
N GLU A 1163 49.19 1.36 9.40
CA GLU A 1163 49.59 -0.04 9.65
C GLU A 1163 51.03 -0.19 10.17
N LYS A 1164 51.97 0.56 9.59
CA LYS A 1164 53.39 0.51 10.00
C LYS A 1164 53.56 0.86 11.48
N LEU A 1165 52.86 1.90 11.96
CA LEU A 1165 52.90 2.30 13.37
C LEU A 1165 52.20 1.26 14.26
N GLY A 1166 51.10 0.67 13.76
CA GLY A 1166 50.42 -0.44 14.40
C GLY A 1166 51.32 -1.66 14.61
N ASP A 1167 52.11 -2.03 13.61
CA ASP A 1167 53.02 -3.17 13.66
C ASP A 1167 54.22 -2.93 14.60
N MET A 1168 54.73 -1.70 14.63
CA MET A 1168 55.76 -1.30 15.60
C MET A 1168 55.23 -1.38 17.05
N ALA A 1169 54.02 -0.86 17.29
CA ALA A 1169 53.36 -0.97 18.59
C ALA A 1169 53.05 -2.42 18.99
N TYR A 1170 52.65 -3.27 18.03
CA TYR A 1170 52.42 -4.70 18.23
C TYR A 1170 53.70 -5.44 18.64
N THR A 1171 54.84 -5.11 18.01
CA THR A 1171 56.14 -5.70 18.36
C THR A 1171 56.53 -5.37 19.80
N GLY A 1172 56.33 -4.11 20.20
CA GLY A 1172 56.47 -3.67 21.59
C GLY A 1172 55.55 -4.45 22.54
N GLU A 1173 54.27 -4.54 22.21
CA GLU A 1173 53.27 -5.28 22.99
C GLU A 1173 53.70 -6.74 23.21
N MET A 1174 54.15 -7.45 22.17
CA MET A 1174 54.54 -8.86 22.27
C MET A 1174 55.78 -9.08 23.15
N PHE A 1175 56.75 -8.17 23.13
CA PHE A 1175 57.92 -8.25 24.01
C PHE A 1175 57.53 -8.05 25.49
N TYR A 1176 56.72 -7.04 25.80
CA TYR A 1176 56.28 -6.81 27.18
C TYR A 1176 55.35 -7.90 27.68
N ARG A 1177 54.62 -8.56 26.78
CA ARG A 1177 53.83 -9.78 27.04
C ARG A 1177 54.69 -11.05 27.22
N GLY A 1178 56.00 -10.99 27.00
CA GLY A 1178 56.92 -12.12 27.14
C GLY A 1178 56.83 -13.16 26.02
N ARG A 1179 56.30 -12.77 24.85
CA ARG A 1179 56.12 -13.65 23.67
C ARG A 1179 57.15 -13.41 22.56
N SER A 1180 58.04 -12.44 22.73
CA SER A 1180 59.20 -12.20 21.86
C SER A 1180 60.43 -11.91 22.72
N GLU A 1181 61.58 -12.46 22.35
CA GLU A 1181 62.87 -12.18 22.99
C GLU A 1181 63.58 -10.97 22.36
N GLU A 1182 63.10 -10.49 21.20
CA GLU A 1182 63.68 -9.37 20.49
C GLU A 1182 63.28 -8.05 21.14
N LYS A 1183 64.27 -7.24 21.55
CA LYS A 1183 64.04 -5.99 22.28
C LYS A 1183 63.38 -4.96 21.33
N PRO A 1184 62.20 -4.43 21.68
CA PRO A 1184 61.45 -3.55 20.79
C PRO A 1184 62.10 -2.16 20.73
N ASP A 1185 62.08 -1.56 19.55
CA ASP A 1185 62.48 -0.17 19.34
C ASP A 1185 61.33 0.78 19.73
N ILE A 1186 61.24 1.05 21.03
CA ILE A 1186 60.21 1.94 21.58
C ILE A 1186 60.43 3.38 21.13
N GLU A 1187 61.67 3.86 21.11
CA GLU A 1187 61.96 5.23 20.67
C GLU A 1187 61.70 5.40 19.17
N GLY A 1188 61.95 4.37 18.34
CA GLY A 1188 61.52 4.34 16.93
C GLY A 1188 60.00 4.40 16.78
N THR A 1189 59.25 3.64 17.58
CA THR A 1189 57.77 3.68 17.59
C THR A 1189 57.25 5.08 17.94
N LEU A 1190 57.82 5.72 18.96
CA LEU A 1190 57.43 7.07 19.39
C LEU A 1190 57.83 8.14 18.36
N ALA A 1191 58.97 7.97 17.69
CA ALA A 1191 59.40 8.87 16.61
C ALA A 1191 58.45 8.80 15.40
N GLU A 1192 57.98 7.60 15.03
CA GLU A 1192 57.01 7.44 13.94
C GLU A 1192 55.63 8.02 14.31
N LEU A 1193 55.19 7.84 15.57
CA LEU A 1193 53.97 8.49 16.08
C LEU A 1193 54.06 10.01 16.00
N ALA A 1194 55.19 10.61 16.42
CA ALA A 1194 55.41 12.05 16.34
C ALA A 1194 55.44 12.55 14.89
N ARG A 1195 56.12 11.84 13.98
CA ARG A 1195 56.17 12.19 12.54
C ARG A 1195 54.77 12.18 11.92
N LEU A 1196 54.00 11.13 12.18
CA LEU A 1196 52.63 11.00 11.66
C LEU A 1196 51.73 12.11 12.20
N THR A 1197 51.84 12.41 13.49
CA THR A 1197 51.06 13.47 14.15
C THR A 1197 51.39 14.85 13.59
N GLU A 1198 52.67 15.16 13.33
CA GLU A 1198 53.07 16.42 12.71
C GLU A 1198 52.54 16.55 11.27
N ALA A 1199 52.56 15.47 10.50
CA ALA A 1199 51.99 15.43 9.16
C ALA A 1199 50.46 15.63 9.18
N LEU A 1200 49.77 15.03 10.16
CA LEU A 1200 48.34 15.23 10.38
C LEU A 1200 48.02 16.68 10.76
N TYR A 1201 48.73 17.28 11.72
CA TYR A 1201 48.51 18.69 12.09
C TYR A 1201 48.75 19.67 10.95
N LYS A 1202 49.72 19.41 10.06
CA LYS A 1202 49.97 20.23 8.87
C LYS A 1202 48.86 20.10 7.81
N ARG A 1203 48.09 19.02 7.83
CA ARG A 1203 47.01 18.74 6.86
C ARG A 1203 45.63 19.11 7.41
N LEU A 1204 45.47 19.06 8.74
CA LEU A 1204 44.25 19.42 9.47
C LEU A 1204 44.12 20.95 9.69
N ARG A 1205 45.23 21.69 9.65
CA ARG A 1205 45.27 23.16 9.56
C ARG A 1205 45.22 23.61 8.11
#